data_AF-A0A819RI74-F1
#
_entry.id   AF-A0A819RI74-F1
#
_cell.length_a   1.000
_cell.length_b   1.000
_cell.length_c   1.000
_cell.angle_alpha   90.00
_cell.angle_beta   90.00
_cell.angle_gamma   90.00
#
_symmetry.space_group_name_H-M   'P 1'
#
loop_
_entity.id
_entity.type
_entity.pdbx_description
1 polymer ?
#
loop_
_entity_poly.entity_id
_entity_poly.type
_entity_poly.pdbx_seq_one_letter_code
_entity_poly.pdbx_strand_id
1 'polypeptide(L)'
;MRGVGFLLSTQAKKALIGYNPISSRIISARFDAAPFKISVIHVYAPTSSSSEEDIDAFYNDIEEALTKTDKKDILILTGDWNAKIGNDNTDWKSVMGKYGYGDRNERGERLLEFAIVHDLYVCNTKFQHKPNRKWNWASPDGIHKNMIDLILIQHRWKTSVTDCRTFQSADISSDHSLVLCNINLKLKKPHNKPQKCCRVDVNRLRDEEIKQSYSAALTKQMKEIEPTCSLEEHAKKIEQAIKITVEATVPAKRTAKKPWISEETLKLADEKRRLKQLRNVSLEYTQQYKGLCRKVKRSARQDKGHWIQDQCEQAEKGVNIENTREAYGLTKMLRKEFLRRLNVIRNQEGTVLKTNDDIKRRWTQYCSSLYKDPGGGDGMVKELEDIGPPGNEDPQDILYSEVQAAINSLKRNKSSGSDGVTAEMLQAGGEPLSRQIHKLCNKAWHEGTIPEEWGKSILVPIPKKGDLNFQKAFDTIKHKIIWAMLKSYGVDTTMVTLLQKIYEKSQSAVRIGKDNGEWFRTDVGTRQGDPLSPLLFIAYLERVMNQVKQNTCGINISGILINNLRFADDIDLIDEDASSLQQQIELTKTAAEQAGLILNINKTKTMVFGDRSIELNGLMCFDGKSPFSMAILRKVYQIDNLKDLLN
;
A
#
# COMPACT_ATOMS: atom_id res chain seq x y z
N MET A 1 -20.81 21.93 17.90
CA MET A 1 -19.82 21.15 17.12
C MET A 1 -18.72 22.09 16.67
N ARG A 2 -17.45 21.80 16.99
CA ARG A 2 -16.28 22.51 16.45
C ARG A 2 -15.62 21.59 15.42
N GLY A 3 -15.31 22.09 14.23
CA GLY A 3 -14.72 21.25 13.20
C GLY A 3 -14.17 22.05 12.04
N VAL A 4 -12.96 21.72 11.62
CA VAL A 4 -12.30 22.24 10.44
C VAL A 4 -12.05 21.12 9.45
N GLY A 5 -12.06 21.44 8.15
CA GLY A 5 -11.83 20.43 7.12
C GLY A 5 -11.56 21.01 5.74
N PHE A 6 -10.95 20.20 4.88
CA PHE A 6 -10.70 20.55 3.48
C PHE A 6 -11.60 19.74 2.56
N LEU A 7 -12.36 20.45 1.72
CA LEU A 7 -13.03 19.85 0.57
C LEU A 7 -12.20 20.09 -0.69
N LEU A 8 -11.69 19.01 -1.30
CA LEU A 8 -10.73 19.11 -2.40
C LEU A 8 -11.32 18.66 -3.74
N SER A 9 -10.97 19.38 -4.81
CA SER A 9 -11.22 18.92 -6.18
C SER A 9 -10.39 17.66 -6.50
N THR A 10 -10.78 16.90 -7.53
CA THR A 10 -10.02 15.72 -7.97
C THR A 10 -8.56 16.04 -8.32
N GLN A 11 -8.28 17.26 -8.78
CA GLN A 11 -6.93 17.70 -9.10
C GLN A 11 -6.15 18.03 -7.82
N ALA A 12 -6.72 18.82 -6.92
CA ALA A 12 -6.10 19.15 -5.63
C ALA A 12 -5.83 17.90 -4.78
N LYS A 13 -6.75 16.93 -4.81
CA LYS A 13 -6.58 15.64 -4.13
C LYS A 13 -5.35 14.86 -4.60
N LYS A 14 -4.97 14.97 -5.88
CA LYS A 14 -3.76 14.31 -6.40
C LYS A 14 -2.48 15.01 -5.96
N ALA A 15 -2.56 16.33 -5.76
CA ALA A 15 -1.45 17.13 -5.24
C ALA A 15 -1.31 17.01 -3.72
N LEU A 16 -2.34 16.58 -2.99
CA LEU A 16 -2.28 16.47 -1.53
C LEU A 16 -1.17 15.48 -1.11
N ILE A 17 -0.13 15.99 -0.44
CA ILE A 17 0.95 15.20 0.15
C ILE A 17 0.46 14.61 1.47
N GLY A 18 -0.20 15.42 2.30
CA GLY A 18 -0.75 15.02 3.59
C GLY A 18 -1.46 16.16 4.29
N TYR A 19 -2.17 15.84 5.37
CA TYR A 19 -2.79 16.82 6.27
C TYR A 19 -2.55 16.44 7.73
N ASN A 20 -2.57 17.43 8.61
CA ASN A 20 -2.37 17.28 10.04
C ASN A 20 -3.48 18.01 10.80
N PRO A 21 -4.42 17.29 11.43
CA PRO A 21 -5.31 17.91 12.40
C PRO A 21 -4.51 18.25 13.65
N ILE A 22 -4.49 19.52 14.05
CA ILE A 22 -3.73 20.01 15.20
C ILE A 22 -4.65 20.08 16.41
N SER A 23 -5.80 20.73 16.25
CA SER A 23 -6.84 20.80 17.26
C SER A 23 -8.22 20.80 16.61
N SER A 24 -9.28 20.85 17.42
CA SER A 24 -10.66 20.98 16.90
C SER A 24 -10.90 22.24 16.07
N ARG A 25 -9.94 23.19 16.11
CA ARG A 25 -10.00 24.50 15.46
C ARG A 25 -8.96 24.69 14.35
N ILE A 26 -7.97 23.80 14.22
CA ILE A 26 -6.84 24.01 13.30
C ILE A 26 -6.50 22.72 12.57
N ILE A 27 -6.41 22.82 11.25
CA ILE A 27 -5.95 21.75 10.36
C ILE A 27 -4.96 22.31 9.34
N SER A 28 -3.84 21.64 9.12
CA SER A 28 -2.91 21.97 8.06
C SER A 28 -2.93 20.94 6.94
N ALA A 29 -2.73 21.36 5.70
CA ALA A 29 -2.59 20.49 4.54
C ALA A 29 -1.45 20.96 3.64
N ARG A 30 -0.62 20.02 3.20
CA ARG A 30 0.52 20.27 2.33
C ARG A 30 0.27 19.71 0.94
N PHE A 31 0.51 20.51 -0.09
CA PHE A 31 0.25 20.19 -1.48
C PHE A 31 1.54 20.22 -2.31
N ASP A 32 1.67 19.22 -3.16
CA ASP A 32 2.70 19.08 -4.18
C ASP A 32 2.36 20.00 -5.36
N ALA A 33 2.91 21.20 -5.28
CA ALA A 33 2.84 22.21 -6.32
C ALA A 33 4.25 22.47 -6.85
N ALA A 34 4.32 22.83 -8.13
CA ALA A 34 5.57 23.19 -8.78
C ALA A 34 5.59 24.69 -9.02
N PRO A 35 6.72 25.37 -8.72
CA PRO A 35 8.03 24.87 -8.28
C PRO A 35 8.21 24.84 -6.75
N PHE A 36 7.31 25.47 -6.00
CA PHE A 36 7.28 25.41 -4.53
C PHE A 36 6.03 24.68 -4.08
N LYS A 37 6.16 23.84 -3.06
CA LYS A 37 5.03 23.22 -2.39
C LYS A 37 4.21 24.29 -1.67
N ILE A 38 2.93 24.00 -1.44
CA ILE A 38 2.01 24.92 -0.78
C ILE A 38 1.57 24.29 0.54
N SER A 39 1.71 25.02 1.63
CA SER A 39 1.19 24.65 2.95
C SER A 39 0.01 25.56 3.30
N VAL A 40 -1.16 24.96 3.50
CA VAL A 40 -2.40 25.66 3.84
C VAL A 40 -2.78 25.31 5.27
N ILE A 41 -2.88 26.31 6.13
CA ILE A 41 -3.38 26.16 7.50
C ILE A 41 -4.78 26.75 7.54
N HIS A 42 -5.77 25.94 7.89
CA HIS A 42 -7.15 26.36 8.03
C HIS A 42 -7.52 26.46 9.52
N VAL A 43 -8.06 27.61 9.91
CA VAL A 43 -8.33 27.97 11.30
C VAL A 43 -9.80 28.32 11.54
N TYR A 44 -10.27 28.05 12.75
CA TYR A 44 -11.56 28.47 13.28
C TYR A 44 -11.35 29.10 14.66
N ALA A 45 -11.20 30.42 14.71
CA ALA A 45 -10.86 31.16 15.92
C ALA A 45 -11.97 31.07 16.99
N PRO A 46 -11.63 31.17 18.28
CA PRO A 46 -12.61 31.26 19.36
C PRO A 46 -13.61 32.41 19.15
N THR A 47 -14.84 32.26 19.67
CA THR A 47 -15.88 33.31 19.59
C THR A 47 -15.64 34.39 20.64
N SER A 48 -16.38 35.50 20.58
CA SER A 48 -16.34 36.59 21.57
C SER A 48 -16.65 36.14 23.01
N SER A 49 -17.38 35.05 23.18
CA SER A 49 -17.72 34.44 24.47
C SER A 49 -16.68 33.46 25.02
N SER A 50 -15.56 33.25 24.34
CA SER A 50 -14.49 32.34 24.79
C SER A 50 -13.56 33.03 25.79
N SER A 51 -12.96 32.25 26.69
CA SER A 51 -12.01 32.72 27.71
C SER A 51 -10.72 33.27 27.08
N GLU A 52 -9.97 34.11 27.81
CA GLU A 52 -8.65 34.58 27.32
C GLU A 52 -7.68 33.42 27.15
N GLU A 53 -7.75 32.42 28.04
CA GLU A 53 -6.95 31.20 27.96
C GLU A 53 -7.22 30.41 26.67
N ASP A 54 -8.49 30.34 26.22
CA ASP A 54 -8.84 29.71 24.94
C ASP A 54 -8.25 30.45 23.73
N ILE A 55 -8.14 31.78 23.82
CA ILE A 55 -7.57 32.62 22.75
C ILE A 55 -6.05 32.43 22.70
N ASP A 56 -5.39 32.43 23.85
CA ASP A 56 -3.95 32.23 23.95
C ASP A 56 -3.55 30.82 23.50
N ALA A 57 -4.31 29.80 23.91
CA ALA A 57 -4.14 28.43 23.43
C ALA A 57 -4.28 28.34 21.90
N PHE A 58 -5.25 29.07 21.32
CA PHE A 58 -5.44 29.10 19.87
C PHE A 58 -4.25 29.70 19.12
N TYR A 59 -3.67 30.81 19.60
CA TYR A 59 -2.49 31.39 18.97
C TYR A 59 -1.23 30.53 19.16
N ASN A 60 -1.08 29.86 20.32
CA ASN A 60 0.00 28.90 20.56
C ASN A 60 -0.09 27.69 19.60
N ASP A 61 -1.29 27.17 19.36
CA ASP A 61 -1.49 26.08 18.38
C ASP A 61 -1.12 26.53 16.95
N ILE A 62 -1.42 27.78 16.57
CA ILE A 62 -1.02 28.33 15.27
C ILE A 62 0.51 28.44 15.19
N GLU A 63 1.16 28.91 16.25
CA GLU A 63 2.63 29.00 16.31
C GLU A 63 3.28 27.62 16.12
N GLU A 64 2.74 26.60 16.79
CA GLU A 64 3.18 25.22 16.63
C GLU A 64 2.93 24.70 15.19
N ALA A 65 1.83 25.11 14.56
CA ALA A 65 1.54 24.79 13.16
C ALA A 65 2.53 25.44 12.19
N LEU A 66 2.91 26.70 12.46
CA LEU A 66 3.85 27.48 11.66
C LEU A 66 5.27 26.92 11.77
N THR A 67 5.73 26.59 12.98
CA THR A 67 7.05 25.98 13.21
C THR A 67 7.20 24.62 12.54
N LYS A 68 6.11 23.83 12.46
CA LYS A 68 6.07 22.55 11.73
C LYS A 68 6.00 22.71 10.21
N THR A 69 5.77 23.91 9.70
CA THR A 69 5.69 24.18 8.26
C THR A 69 7.08 24.39 7.65
N ASP A 70 7.31 23.80 6.47
CA ASP A 70 8.59 23.92 5.77
C ASP A 70 8.80 25.35 5.27
N LYS A 71 9.93 25.97 5.62
CA LYS A 71 10.25 27.36 5.25
C LYS A 71 10.32 27.60 3.73
N LYS A 72 10.49 26.54 2.93
CA LYS A 72 10.51 26.62 1.45
C LYS A 72 9.11 26.62 0.83
N ASP A 73 8.07 26.28 1.60
CA ASP A 73 6.71 26.23 1.10
C ASP A 73 6.10 27.64 1.01
N ILE A 74 5.14 27.80 0.10
CA ILE A 74 4.23 28.94 0.11
C ILE A 74 3.21 28.69 1.21
N LEU A 75 3.26 29.50 2.26
CA LEU A 75 2.33 29.42 3.39
C LEU A 75 1.10 30.29 3.14
N ILE A 76 -0.07 29.68 3.32
CA ILE A 76 -1.38 30.35 3.26
C ILE A 76 -2.14 29.99 4.54
N LEU A 77 -2.58 30.99 5.29
CA LEU A 77 -3.54 30.80 6.38
C LEU A 77 -4.92 31.22 5.92
N THR A 78 -5.95 30.46 6.26
CA THR A 78 -7.32 30.70 5.81
C THR A 78 -8.31 30.31 6.87
N GLY A 79 -9.46 30.97 6.93
CA GLY A 79 -10.60 30.52 7.70
C GLY A 79 -11.26 31.64 8.45
N ASP A 80 -12.05 31.25 9.44
CA ASP A 80 -12.81 32.20 10.25
C ASP A 80 -11.96 32.64 11.43
N TRP A 81 -11.56 33.90 11.40
CA TRP A 81 -10.72 34.50 12.43
C TRP A 81 -11.52 35.15 13.55
N ASN A 82 -12.86 35.26 13.43
CA ASN A 82 -13.69 35.99 14.39
C ASN A 82 -13.13 37.38 14.77
N ALA A 83 -12.45 38.02 13.81
CA ALA A 83 -11.68 39.25 13.99
C ALA A 83 -12.08 40.29 12.94
N LYS A 84 -12.34 41.53 13.37
CA LYS A 84 -12.68 42.65 12.48
C LYS A 84 -11.48 43.57 12.37
N ILE A 85 -10.84 43.56 11.21
CA ILE A 85 -9.60 44.33 10.98
C ILE A 85 -9.83 45.80 10.57
N GLY A 86 -11.07 46.15 10.23
CA GLY A 86 -11.49 47.50 9.87
C GLY A 86 -11.19 47.91 8.41
N ASN A 87 -11.33 49.20 8.13
CA ASN A 87 -10.99 49.85 6.85
C ASN A 87 -9.74 50.73 6.91
N ASP A 88 -9.32 51.15 8.10
CA ASP A 88 -8.14 51.99 8.31
C ASP A 88 -6.84 51.18 8.19
N ASN A 89 -5.97 51.58 7.27
CA ASN A 89 -4.69 50.92 7.02
C ASN A 89 -3.48 51.81 7.34
N THR A 90 -3.66 52.94 8.03
CA THR A 90 -2.63 53.97 8.20
C THR A 90 -1.33 53.41 8.80
N ASP A 91 -1.44 52.65 9.89
CA ASP A 91 -0.30 52.00 10.58
C ASP A 91 -0.03 50.56 10.13
N TRP A 92 -0.87 50.02 9.23
CA TRP A 92 -0.91 48.59 8.91
C TRP A 92 -0.59 48.29 7.44
N LYS A 93 0.01 49.25 6.72
CA LYS A 93 0.27 49.16 5.26
C LYS A 93 1.14 47.95 4.86
N SER A 94 1.95 47.44 5.77
CA SER A 94 2.79 46.25 5.57
C SER A 94 1.94 44.98 5.42
N VAL A 95 0.87 44.86 6.20
CA VAL A 95 0.06 43.62 6.30
C VAL A 95 -1.34 43.75 5.70
N MET A 96 -1.83 44.98 5.50
CA MET A 96 -3.19 45.29 5.07
C MET A 96 -3.21 46.23 3.86
N GLY A 97 -4.12 45.96 2.91
CA GLY A 97 -4.38 46.80 1.74
C GLY A 97 -5.34 47.96 2.01
N LYS A 98 -5.59 48.78 0.97
CA LYS A 98 -6.39 50.02 1.08
C LYS A 98 -7.91 49.79 1.14
N TYR A 99 -8.38 48.56 0.96
CA TYR A 99 -9.80 48.28 0.70
C TYR A 99 -10.48 47.45 1.79
N GLY A 100 -10.09 47.63 3.05
CA GLY A 100 -10.74 47.02 4.21
C GLY A 100 -12.24 47.35 4.36
N TYR A 101 -12.86 46.78 5.39
CA TYR A 101 -14.31 46.85 5.61
C TYR A 101 -14.67 46.86 7.09
N GLY A 102 -15.61 47.74 7.46
CA GLY A 102 -16.11 47.89 8.83
C GLY A 102 -15.13 48.58 9.77
N ASP A 103 -15.44 48.50 11.07
CA ASP A 103 -14.61 49.01 12.16
C ASP A 103 -13.71 47.91 12.73
N ARG A 104 -12.58 48.32 13.32
CA ARG A 104 -11.63 47.40 13.96
C ARG A 104 -12.09 47.03 15.37
N ASN A 105 -11.87 45.78 15.77
CA ASN A 105 -11.97 45.33 17.17
C ASN A 105 -10.61 44.85 17.70
N GLU A 106 -10.49 44.66 19.02
CA GLU A 106 -9.25 44.20 19.69
C GLU A 106 -8.68 42.92 19.07
N ARG A 107 -9.55 41.97 18.70
CA ARG A 107 -9.14 40.73 18.01
C ARG A 107 -8.59 40.98 16.61
N GLY A 108 -9.12 41.97 15.90
CA GLY A 108 -8.61 42.45 14.63
C GLY A 108 -7.23 43.06 14.77
N GLU A 109 -7.00 43.83 15.83
CA GLU A 109 -5.68 44.39 16.16
C GLU A 109 -4.67 43.28 16.47
N ARG A 110 -5.00 42.34 17.37
CA ARG A 110 -4.16 41.17 17.69
C ARG A 110 -3.84 40.33 16.45
N LEU A 111 -4.80 40.15 15.53
CA LEU A 111 -4.54 39.46 14.26
C LEU A 111 -3.57 40.23 13.36
N LEU A 112 -3.65 41.56 13.32
CA LEU A 112 -2.75 42.37 12.52
C LEU A 112 -1.34 42.40 13.12
N GLU A 113 -1.20 42.45 14.45
CA GLU A 113 0.08 42.30 15.16
C GLU A 113 0.71 40.95 14.85
N PHE A 114 -0.07 39.87 14.97
CA PHE A 114 0.35 38.53 14.57
C PHE A 114 0.79 38.49 13.09
N ALA A 115 0.05 39.14 12.19
CA ALA A 115 0.42 39.19 10.78
C ALA A 115 1.74 39.95 10.55
N ILE A 116 2.06 40.97 11.36
CA ILE A 116 3.35 41.67 11.30
C ILE A 116 4.48 40.73 11.72
N VAL A 117 4.33 40.05 12.86
CA VAL A 117 5.36 39.16 13.42
C VAL A 117 5.73 38.04 12.44
N HIS A 118 4.76 37.50 11.70
CA HIS A 118 4.97 36.40 10.77
C HIS A 118 5.10 36.81 9.30
N ASP A 119 5.24 38.11 9.00
CA ASP A 119 5.32 38.66 7.64
C ASP A 119 4.19 38.15 6.72
N LEU A 120 2.94 38.26 7.22
CA LEU A 120 1.73 37.84 6.54
C LEU A 120 0.94 39.04 6.01
N TYR A 121 0.27 38.84 4.88
CA TYR A 121 -0.53 39.85 4.21
C TYR A 121 -1.98 39.41 4.08
N VAL A 122 -2.92 40.25 4.51
CA VAL A 122 -4.36 39.99 4.49
C VAL A 122 -4.94 40.24 3.08
N CYS A 123 -5.13 39.16 2.32
CA CYS A 123 -5.53 39.20 0.91
C CYS A 123 -6.85 39.93 0.67
N ASN A 124 -7.82 39.79 1.58
CA ASN A 124 -9.17 40.33 1.45
C ASN A 124 -9.21 41.86 1.30
N THR A 125 -8.17 42.56 1.76
CA THR A 125 -8.12 44.03 1.79
C THR A 125 -7.38 44.64 0.59
N LYS A 126 -6.87 43.80 -0.31
CA LYS A 126 -5.96 44.21 -1.39
C LYS A 126 -6.64 44.88 -2.57
N PHE A 127 -7.88 44.49 -2.89
CA PHE A 127 -8.53 44.86 -4.16
C PHE A 127 -9.80 45.68 -3.94
N GLN A 128 -10.06 46.59 -4.88
CA GLN A 128 -11.28 47.37 -4.88
C GLN A 128 -12.46 46.52 -5.36
N HIS A 129 -13.46 46.37 -4.51
CA HIS A 129 -14.71 45.68 -4.84
C HIS A 129 -15.93 46.48 -4.39
N LYS A 130 -17.08 46.17 -5.01
CA LYS A 130 -18.38 46.71 -4.58
C LYS A 130 -18.67 46.31 -3.12
N PRO A 131 -19.42 47.12 -2.34
CA PRO A 131 -19.69 46.84 -0.92
C PRO A 131 -20.26 45.44 -0.63
N ASN A 132 -21.11 44.93 -1.53
CA ASN A 132 -21.67 43.57 -1.47
C ASN A 132 -20.68 42.45 -1.85
N ARG A 133 -19.38 42.74 -1.98
CA ARG A 133 -18.35 41.74 -2.23
C ARG A 133 -17.25 41.77 -1.16
N LYS A 134 -17.44 42.56 -0.11
CA LYS A 134 -16.46 42.80 0.96
C LYS A 134 -16.78 42.05 2.27
N TRP A 135 -18.03 42.06 2.71
CA TRP A 135 -18.45 41.33 3.90
C TRP A 135 -18.73 39.87 3.56
N ASN A 136 -18.45 38.96 4.50
CA ASN A 136 -18.63 37.51 4.36
C ASN A 136 -19.50 36.89 5.45
N TRP A 137 -19.91 37.67 6.46
CA TRP A 137 -20.84 37.24 7.48
C TRP A 137 -21.94 38.29 7.67
N ALA A 138 -23.17 37.84 7.91
CA ALA A 138 -24.29 38.69 8.29
C ALA A 138 -24.95 38.15 9.58
N SER A 139 -25.39 39.03 10.47
CA SER A 139 -26.19 38.63 11.64
C SER A 139 -27.49 37.97 11.19
N PRO A 140 -28.10 37.08 12.02
CA PRO A 140 -29.39 36.45 11.71
C PRO A 140 -30.50 37.45 11.36
N ASP A 141 -30.43 38.62 11.98
CA ASP A 141 -31.26 39.80 11.83
C ASP A 141 -30.93 40.64 10.57
N GLY A 142 -29.83 40.34 9.87
CA GLY A 142 -29.44 40.93 8.58
C GLY A 142 -28.88 42.36 8.65
N ILE A 143 -28.85 42.94 9.85
CA ILE A 143 -28.45 44.32 10.13
C ILE A 143 -26.93 44.43 10.13
N HIS A 144 -26.24 43.56 10.88
CA HIS A 144 -24.80 43.64 11.04
C HIS A 144 -24.09 42.78 10.01
N LYS A 145 -23.13 43.37 9.30
CA LYS A 145 -22.33 42.70 8.28
C LYS A 145 -20.86 42.87 8.61
N ASN A 146 -20.11 41.77 8.61
CA ASN A 146 -18.70 41.78 8.97
C ASN A 146 -17.85 41.00 7.96
N MET A 147 -16.54 41.26 7.98
CA MET A 147 -15.54 40.50 7.25
C MET A 147 -14.66 39.77 8.27
N ILE A 148 -14.95 38.49 8.51
CA ILE A 148 -14.29 37.66 9.54
C ILE A 148 -13.61 36.41 8.95
N ASP A 149 -14.07 35.91 7.79
CA ASP A 149 -13.32 34.91 7.03
C ASP A 149 -12.16 35.57 6.25
N LEU A 150 -10.94 35.40 6.74
CA LEU A 150 -9.75 36.06 6.21
C LEU A 150 -8.76 35.04 5.63
N ILE A 151 -8.15 35.43 4.50
CA ILE A 151 -7.09 34.67 3.84
C ILE A 151 -5.80 35.47 3.94
N LEU A 152 -4.82 34.93 4.65
CA LEU A 152 -3.49 35.50 4.82
C LEU A 152 -2.49 34.69 3.98
N ILE A 153 -1.54 35.38 3.39
CA ILE A 153 -0.42 34.77 2.65
C ILE A 153 0.87 35.42 3.10
N GLN A 154 2.00 34.69 3.06
CA GLN A 154 3.31 35.32 3.24
C GLN A 154 3.46 36.55 2.32
N HIS A 155 3.92 37.64 2.91
CA HIS A 155 3.99 38.96 2.28
C HIS A 155 4.81 38.95 0.99
N ARG A 156 5.89 38.16 0.93
CA ARG A 156 6.68 37.94 -0.30
C ARG A 156 5.87 37.44 -1.50
N TRP A 157 4.76 36.74 -1.27
CA TRP A 157 3.87 36.18 -2.29
C TRP A 157 2.62 37.02 -2.52
N LYS A 158 2.48 38.19 -1.87
CA LYS A 158 1.30 39.05 -1.99
C LYS A 158 0.98 39.42 -3.43
N THR A 159 1.99 39.58 -4.29
CA THR A 159 1.84 39.91 -5.72
C THR A 159 1.27 38.76 -6.56
N SER A 160 1.38 37.51 -6.08
CA SER A 160 0.79 36.33 -6.74
C SER A 160 -0.73 36.25 -6.57
N VAL A 161 -1.29 36.90 -5.55
CA VAL A 161 -2.75 37.01 -5.39
C VAL A 161 -3.28 37.98 -6.44
N THR A 162 -4.22 37.52 -7.28
CA THR A 162 -4.81 38.30 -8.39
C THR A 162 -6.21 38.82 -8.08
N ASP A 163 -6.95 38.17 -7.18
CA ASP A 163 -8.28 38.60 -6.73
C ASP A 163 -8.59 37.96 -5.37
N CYS A 164 -9.29 38.66 -4.48
CA CYS A 164 -9.81 38.09 -3.23
C CYS A 164 -11.10 38.80 -2.83
N ARG A 165 -12.24 38.09 -2.91
CA ARG A 165 -13.58 38.70 -2.76
C ARG A 165 -14.61 37.73 -2.18
N THR A 166 -15.68 38.27 -1.62
CA THR A 166 -16.85 37.47 -1.23
C THR A 166 -17.77 37.18 -2.42
N PHE A 167 -18.24 35.94 -2.51
CA PHE A 167 -19.16 35.43 -3.52
C PHE A 167 -20.56 35.14 -2.95
N GLN A 168 -21.35 36.20 -2.76
CA GLN A 168 -22.71 36.15 -2.19
C GLN A 168 -23.77 35.45 -3.05
N SER A 169 -23.47 35.15 -4.32
CA SER A 169 -24.43 34.52 -5.24
C SER A 169 -24.43 32.99 -5.15
N ALA A 170 -23.61 32.41 -4.27
CA ALA A 170 -23.65 30.98 -3.97
C ALA A 170 -24.83 30.71 -3.04
N ASP A 171 -25.79 29.91 -3.50
CA ASP A 171 -26.93 29.44 -2.71
C ASP A 171 -26.48 28.33 -1.77
N ILE A 172 -25.78 28.74 -0.70
CA ILE A 172 -25.41 27.92 0.44
C ILE A 172 -26.24 28.43 1.62
N SER A 173 -27.10 27.58 2.17
CA SER A 173 -27.98 27.93 3.30
C SER A 173 -27.14 28.09 4.59
N SER A 174 -26.37 29.17 4.67
CA SER A 174 -25.48 29.56 5.76
C SER A 174 -25.50 31.08 5.94
N ASP A 175 -25.29 31.51 7.17
CA ASP A 175 -25.01 32.89 7.59
C ASP A 175 -23.66 33.44 7.08
N HIS A 176 -22.78 32.55 6.61
CA HIS A 176 -21.54 32.92 5.91
C HIS A 176 -21.69 32.87 4.39
N SER A 177 -21.03 33.81 3.73
CA SER A 177 -20.85 33.87 2.28
C SER A 177 -19.48 33.37 1.87
N LEU A 178 -19.41 32.64 0.75
CA LEU A 178 -18.17 32.04 0.27
C LEU A 178 -17.10 33.08 -0.06
N VAL A 179 -15.91 32.97 0.52
CA VAL A 179 -14.74 33.80 0.15
C VAL A 179 -13.95 33.11 -0.96
N LEU A 180 -13.62 33.85 -2.02
CA LEU A 180 -12.91 33.35 -3.19
C LEU A 180 -11.60 34.12 -3.38
N CYS A 181 -10.49 33.39 -3.37
CA CYS A 181 -9.15 33.94 -3.59
C CYS A 181 -8.51 33.26 -4.81
N ASN A 182 -8.04 34.08 -5.76
CA ASN A 182 -7.32 33.63 -6.94
C ASN A 182 -5.83 33.91 -6.75
N ILE A 183 -5.02 32.87 -6.88
CA ILE A 183 -3.57 32.95 -6.76
C ILE A 183 -2.96 32.43 -8.05
N ASN A 184 -2.14 33.25 -8.71
CA ASN A 184 -1.41 32.88 -9.92
C ASN A 184 0.09 32.90 -9.65
N LEU A 185 0.70 31.72 -9.71
CA LEU A 185 2.15 31.55 -9.58
C LEU A 185 2.77 31.62 -10.98
N LYS A 186 3.48 32.71 -11.30
CA LYS A 186 4.19 32.88 -12.58
C LYS A 186 5.43 32.00 -12.63
N LEU A 187 5.29 30.69 -12.89
CA LEU A 187 6.40 29.74 -12.84
C LEU A 187 6.33 28.71 -13.99
N LYS A 188 7.48 28.49 -14.64
CA LYS A 188 7.66 27.65 -15.85
C LYS A 188 7.46 26.17 -15.49
N LYS A 189 6.65 25.45 -16.26
CA LYS A 189 6.20 24.09 -15.96
C LYS A 189 7.29 23.05 -16.31
N PRO A 190 7.81 22.24 -15.37
CA PRO A 190 8.52 21.02 -15.74
C PRO A 190 7.50 20.03 -16.29
N HIS A 191 7.68 19.64 -17.54
CA HIS A 191 6.76 18.76 -18.24
C HIS A 191 7.10 17.28 -17.94
N ASN A 192 6.99 16.85 -16.68
CA ASN A 192 7.04 15.42 -16.39
C ASN A 192 5.68 14.82 -16.74
N LYS A 193 5.46 14.50 -18.02
CA LYS A 193 4.42 13.55 -18.38
C LYS A 193 4.81 12.24 -17.67
N PRO A 194 3.99 11.71 -16.74
CA PRO A 194 4.21 10.34 -16.31
C PRO A 194 4.18 9.49 -17.58
N GLN A 195 5.24 8.73 -17.82
CA GLN A 195 5.25 7.76 -18.89
C GLN A 195 4.03 6.87 -18.65
N LYS A 196 3.02 7.01 -19.51
CA LYS A 196 1.91 6.08 -19.53
C LYS A 196 2.49 4.80 -20.10
N CYS A 197 3.03 3.93 -19.24
CA CYS A 197 3.09 2.52 -19.60
C CYS A 197 1.64 2.09 -19.80
N CYS A 198 1.25 1.95 -21.06
CA CYS A 198 0.06 1.22 -21.44
C CYS A 198 0.24 -0.19 -20.88
N ARG A 199 -0.35 -0.44 -19.71
CA ARG A 199 -0.28 -1.77 -19.10
C ARG A 199 -0.99 -2.73 -20.05
N VAL A 200 -0.28 -3.71 -20.57
CA VAL A 200 -0.85 -4.73 -21.46
C VAL A 200 -1.87 -5.55 -20.68
N ASP A 201 -2.99 -5.91 -21.31
CA ASP A 201 -4.03 -6.72 -20.66
C ASP A 201 -3.74 -8.21 -20.81
N VAL A 202 -2.80 -8.72 -20.00
CA VAL A 202 -2.33 -10.12 -20.04
C VAL A 202 -3.45 -11.16 -19.93
N ASN A 203 -4.62 -10.80 -19.39
CA ASN A 203 -5.78 -11.68 -19.35
C ASN A 203 -6.32 -12.04 -20.73
N ARG A 204 -6.05 -11.22 -21.76
CA ARG A 204 -6.43 -11.47 -23.16
C ARG A 204 -5.67 -12.62 -23.80
N LEU A 205 -4.57 -13.07 -23.20
CA LEU A 205 -3.88 -14.30 -23.62
C LEU A 205 -4.69 -15.59 -23.33
N ARG A 206 -5.89 -15.46 -22.74
CA ARG A 206 -6.88 -16.54 -22.66
C ARG A 206 -7.67 -16.72 -23.95
N ASP A 207 -7.79 -15.66 -24.75
CA ASP A 207 -8.51 -15.72 -26.02
C ASP A 207 -7.66 -16.53 -27.01
N GLU A 208 -8.17 -17.66 -27.52
CA GLU A 208 -7.38 -18.60 -28.33
C GLU A 208 -6.79 -17.95 -29.59
N GLU A 209 -7.48 -17.01 -30.21
CA GLU A 209 -6.97 -16.25 -31.36
C GLU A 209 -5.74 -15.39 -31.00
N ILE A 210 -5.80 -14.66 -29.88
CA ILE A 210 -4.69 -13.82 -29.41
C ILE A 210 -3.53 -14.70 -28.95
N LYS A 211 -3.81 -15.82 -28.28
CA LYS A 211 -2.81 -16.81 -27.85
C LYS A 211 -2.09 -17.44 -29.04
N GLN A 212 -2.80 -17.83 -30.09
CA GLN A 212 -2.20 -18.36 -31.32
C GLN A 212 -1.33 -17.31 -32.02
N SER A 213 -1.83 -16.08 -32.15
CA SER A 213 -1.07 -14.96 -32.71
C SER A 213 0.22 -14.69 -31.92
N TYR A 214 0.11 -14.65 -30.59
CA TYR A 214 1.23 -14.48 -29.67
C TYR A 214 2.26 -15.61 -29.81
N SER A 215 1.81 -16.88 -29.76
CA SER A 215 2.69 -18.04 -29.89
C SER A 215 3.40 -18.09 -31.24
N ALA A 216 2.70 -17.76 -32.34
CA ALA A 216 3.30 -17.75 -33.67
C ALA A 216 4.37 -16.65 -33.82
N ALA A 217 4.08 -15.44 -33.35
CA ALA A 217 5.03 -14.33 -33.36
C ALA A 217 6.26 -14.62 -32.47
N LEU A 218 6.04 -15.20 -31.29
CA LEU A 218 7.11 -15.57 -30.37
C LEU A 218 7.99 -16.68 -30.94
N THR A 219 7.39 -17.67 -31.63
CA THR A 219 8.12 -18.77 -32.27
C THR A 219 9.17 -18.28 -33.25
N LYS A 220 8.87 -17.22 -34.02
CA LYS A 220 9.83 -16.63 -34.95
C LYS A 220 11.05 -16.07 -34.19
N GLN A 221 10.82 -15.29 -33.15
CA GLN A 221 11.90 -14.70 -32.35
C GLN A 221 12.71 -15.75 -31.57
N MET A 222 12.06 -16.82 -31.07
CA MET A 222 12.74 -17.89 -30.32
C MET A 222 13.67 -18.75 -31.19
N LYS A 223 13.44 -18.82 -32.51
CA LYS A 223 14.32 -19.50 -33.47
C LYS A 223 15.59 -18.70 -33.78
N GLU A 224 15.56 -17.38 -33.61
CA GLU A 224 16.69 -16.48 -33.87
C GLU A 224 17.68 -16.42 -32.69
N ILE A 225 17.36 -17.05 -31.54
CA ILE A 225 18.25 -17.10 -30.37
C ILE A 225 19.32 -18.18 -30.59
N GLU A 226 20.56 -17.73 -30.83
CA GLU A 226 21.73 -18.59 -31.02
C GLU A 226 22.09 -19.42 -29.76
N PRO A 227 22.46 -20.70 -29.90
CA PRO A 227 22.81 -21.57 -28.77
C PRO A 227 24.09 -21.19 -28.01
N THR A 228 24.96 -20.38 -28.63
CA THR A 228 26.32 -20.08 -28.15
C THR A 228 26.39 -18.82 -27.27
N CYS A 229 25.32 -18.05 -27.15
CA CYS A 229 25.32 -16.81 -26.35
C CYS A 229 25.47 -17.10 -24.84
N SER A 230 26.04 -16.17 -24.07
CA SER A 230 26.27 -16.37 -22.63
C SER A 230 24.95 -16.60 -21.85
N LEU A 231 24.99 -17.20 -20.65
CA LEU A 231 23.80 -17.45 -19.84
C LEU A 231 22.96 -16.18 -19.61
N GLU A 232 23.63 -15.07 -19.31
CA GLU A 232 23.02 -13.77 -19.07
C GLU A 232 22.40 -13.18 -20.35
N GLU A 233 23.07 -13.31 -21.49
CA GLU A 233 22.54 -12.88 -22.79
C GLU A 233 21.34 -13.73 -23.22
N HIS A 234 21.40 -15.04 -22.99
CA HIS A 234 20.32 -15.96 -23.33
C HIS A 234 19.05 -15.60 -22.54
N ALA A 235 19.17 -15.37 -21.23
CA ALA A 235 18.07 -14.93 -20.38
C ALA A 235 17.48 -13.58 -20.85
N LYS A 236 18.33 -12.59 -21.13
CA LYS A 236 17.90 -11.26 -21.60
C LYS A 236 17.20 -11.31 -22.96
N LYS A 237 17.69 -12.13 -23.90
CA LYS A 237 17.07 -12.31 -25.22
C LYS A 237 15.68 -12.90 -25.09
N ILE A 238 15.49 -13.91 -24.23
CA ILE A 238 14.17 -14.51 -23.96
C ILE A 238 13.22 -13.46 -23.35
N GLU A 239 13.67 -12.72 -22.34
CA GLU A 239 12.88 -11.67 -21.67
C GLU A 239 12.44 -10.57 -22.65
N GLN A 240 13.38 -10.06 -23.46
CA GLN A 240 13.11 -9.03 -24.46
C GLN A 240 12.13 -9.53 -25.54
N ALA A 241 12.32 -10.76 -26.01
CA ALA A 241 11.43 -11.35 -27.01
C ALA A 241 9.99 -11.49 -26.49
N ILE A 242 9.83 -11.92 -25.23
CA ILE A 242 8.52 -11.98 -24.58
C ILE A 242 7.89 -10.58 -24.53
N LYS A 243 8.62 -9.57 -24.05
CA LYS A 243 8.11 -8.19 -23.91
C LYS A 243 7.68 -7.58 -25.24
N ILE A 244 8.55 -7.65 -26.25
CA ILE A 244 8.28 -7.10 -27.58
C ILE A 244 7.05 -7.78 -28.19
N THR A 245 6.98 -9.11 -28.10
CA THR A 245 5.88 -9.87 -28.67
C THR A 245 4.56 -9.58 -27.95
N VAL A 246 4.56 -9.48 -26.62
CA VAL A 246 3.38 -9.13 -25.83
C VAL A 246 2.88 -7.73 -26.17
N GLU A 247 3.77 -6.74 -26.29
CA GLU A 247 3.38 -5.37 -26.65
C GLU A 247 2.82 -5.26 -28.07
N ALA A 248 3.29 -6.10 -28.99
CA ALA A 248 2.83 -6.12 -30.38
C ALA A 248 1.49 -6.85 -30.58
N THR A 249 1.26 -7.95 -29.84
CA THR A 249 0.13 -8.86 -30.09
C THR A 249 -1.03 -8.68 -29.11
N VAL A 250 -0.75 -8.24 -27.88
CA VAL A 250 -1.77 -8.17 -26.83
C VAL A 250 -2.29 -6.72 -26.69
N PRO A 251 -3.61 -6.49 -26.77
CA PRO A 251 -4.16 -5.15 -26.64
C PRO A 251 -3.79 -4.46 -25.32
N ALA A 252 -3.52 -3.16 -25.40
CA ALA A 252 -3.33 -2.34 -24.21
C ALA A 252 -4.61 -2.32 -23.35
N LYS A 253 -4.45 -2.42 -22.03
CA LYS A 253 -5.56 -2.34 -21.08
C LYS A 253 -6.23 -0.97 -21.15
N ARG A 254 -7.38 -0.90 -21.82
CA ARG A 254 -8.21 0.31 -21.85
C ARG A 254 -8.94 0.45 -20.53
N THR A 255 -8.56 1.43 -19.71
CA THR A 255 -9.42 1.88 -18.61
C THR A 255 -10.56 2.70 -19.21
N ALA A 256 -11.69 2.06 -19.53
CA ALA A 256 -12.90 2.79 -19.91
C ALA A 256 -13.27 3.78 -18.80
N LYS A 257 -13.46 5.06 -19.14
CA LYS A 257 -13.73 6.09 -18.13
C LYS A 257 -15.03 5.80 -17.37
N LYS A 258 -16.04 5.22 -18.03
CA LYS A 258 -17.28 4.64 -17.47
C LYS A 258 -17.92 3.71 -18.54
N PRO A 259 -17.70 2.38 -18.53
CA PRO A 259 -18.23 1.47 -19.56
C PRO A 259 -19.75 1.32 -19.53
N TRP A 260 -20.40 1.80 -18.46
CA TRP A 260 -21.83 1.66 -18.21
C TRP A 260 -22.70 2.76 -18.81
N ILE A 261 -22.13 3.78 -19.45
CA ILE A 261 -22.93 4.86 -20.04
C ILE A 261 -23.46 4.40 -21.40
N SER A 262 -24.79 4.43 -21.57
CA SER A 262 -25.47 4.07 -22.80
C SER A 262 -25.28 5.12 -23.91
N GLU A 263 -25.47 4.69 -25.15
CA GLU A 263 -25.44 5.58 -26.32
C GLU A 263 -26.54 6.66 -26.23
N GLU A 264 -27.68 6.34 -25.62
CA GLU A 264 -28.77 7.28 -25.35
C GLU A 264 -28.34 8.40 -24.38
N THR A 265 -27.67 8.06 -23.27
CA THR A 265 -27.10 9.05 -22.35
C THR A 265 -26.05 9.93 -23.03
N LEU A 266 -25.26 9.37 -23.96
CA LEU A 266 -24.29 10.14 -24.75
C LEU A 266 -24.99 11.13 -25.70
N LYS A 267 -26.02 10.69 -26.43
CA LYS A 267 -26.85 11.57 -27.29
C LYS A 267 -27.47 12.71 -26.49
N LEU A 268 -28.03 12.43 -25.31
CA LEU A 268 -28.55 13.46 -24.40
C LEU A 268 -27.43 14.39 -23.88
N ALA A 269 -26.22 13.88 -23.65
CA ALA A 269 -25.10 14.69 -23.18
C ALA A 269 -24.54 15.61 -24.28
N ASP A 270 -24.61 15.19 -25.55
CA ASP A 270 -24.19 15.98 -26.71
C ASP A 270 -25.22 17.05 -27.07
N GLU A 271 -26.51 16.73 -27.02
CA GLU A 271 -27.56 17.76 -27.18
C GLU A 271 -27.53 18.79 -26.04
N LYS A 272 -27.19 18.36 -24.82
CA LYS A 272 -26.92 19.27 -23.70
C LYS A 272 -25.73 20.20 -24.01
N ARG A 273 -24.71 19.69 -24.70
CA ARG A 273 -23.51 20.45 -25.07
C ARG A 273 -23.84 21.49 -26.15
N ARG A 274 -24.68 21.14 -27.12
CA ARG A 274 -25.21 22.03 -28.16
C ARG A 274 -26.03 23.18 -27.54
N LEU A 275 -27.00 22.85 -26.69
CA LEU A 275 -27.84 23.84 -26.00
C LEU A 275 -27.08 24.70 -24.98
N LYS A 276 -25.91 24.23 -24.48
CA LYS A 276 -25.05 25.04 -23.61
C LYS A 276 -24.52 26.28 -24.31
N GLN A 277 -24.26 26.20 -25.63
CA GLN A 277 -23.74 27.32 -26.42
C GLN A 277 -24.80 28.40 -26.66
N LEU A 278 -26.07 27.99 -26.76
CA LEU A 278 -27.23 28.87 -27.00
C LEU A 278 -27.90 29.38 -25.70
N ARG A 279 -27.38 28.99 -24.54
CA ARG A 279 -28.00 29.24 -23.23
C ARG A 279 -28.21 30.73 -22.91
N ASN A 280 -27.37 31.61 -23.43
CA ASN A 280 -27.45 33.05 -23.16
C ASN A 280 -28.31 33.82 -24.18
N VAL A 281 -28.91 33.12 -25.16
CA VAL A 281 -29.65 33.74 -26.27
C VAL A 281 -31.13 33.98 -25.90
N SER A 282 -31.75 33.10 -25.11
CA SER A 282 -33.14 33.25 -24.65
C SER A 282 -33.40 32.50 -23.34
N LEU A 283 -34.42 32.96 -22.61
CA LEU A 283 -34.94 32.30 -21.39
C LEU A 283 -35.44 30.88 -21.68
N GLU A 284 -35.97 30.64 -22.88
CA GLU A 284 -36.48 29.34 -23.32
C GLU A 284 -35.36 28.30 -23.48
N TYR A 285 -34.24 28.67 -24.11
CA TYR A 285 -33.05 27.83 -24.21
C TYR A 285 -32.44 27.52 -22.83
N THR A 286 -32.55 28.43 -21.87
CA THR A 286 -32.13 28.19 -20.48
C THR A 286 -33.01 27.14 -19.79
N GLN A 287 -34.33 27.17 -20.00
CA GLN A 287 -35.25 26.17 -19.45
C GLN A 287 -35.03 24.79 -20.10
N GLN A 288 -34.88 24.73 -21.42
CA GLN A 288 -34.58 23.50 -22.15
C GLN A 288 -33.24 22.88 -21.71
N TYR A 289 -32.20 23.70 -21.52
CA TYR A 289 -30.91 23.26 -20.98
C TYR A 289 -31.03 22.67 -19.56
N LYS A 290 -31.81 23.30 -18.67
CA LYS A 290 -32.09 22.77 -17.31
C LYS A 290 -32.86 21.44 -17.38
N GLY A 291 -33.83 21.32 -18.29
CA GLY A 291 -34.56 20.07 -18.54
C GLY A 291 -33.65 18.94 -19.00
N LEU A 292 -32.78 19.21 -19.98
CA LEU A 292 -31.80 18.23 -20.47
C LEU A 292 -30.79 17.83 -19.41
N CYS A 293 -30.37 18.76 -18.53
CA CYS A 293 -29.50 18.43 -17.40
C CYS A 293 -30.13 17.41 -16.45
N ARG A 294 -31.44 17.51 -16.21
CA ARG A 294 -32.19 16.54 -15.39
C ARG A 294 -32.32 15.19 -16.12
N LYS A 295 -32.63 15.20 -17.42
CA LYS A 295 -32.71 13.98 -18.26
C LYS A 295 -31.39 13.21 -18.30
N VAL A 296 -30.27 13.90 -18.57
CA VAL A 296 -28.92 13.29 -18.56
C VAL A 296 -28.59 12.68 -17.19
N LYS A 297 -28.92 13.38 -16.09
CA LYS A 297 -28.70 12.84 -14.74
C LYS A 297 -29.55 11.61 -14.45
N ARG A 298 -30.80 11.56 -14.93
CA ARG A 298 -31.72 10.44 -14.74
C ARG A 298 -31.26 9.22 -15.55
N SER A 299 -31.00 9.42 -16.84
CA SER A 299 -30.54 8.37 -17.76
C SER A 299 -29.19 7.78 -17.31
N ALA A 300 -28.22 8.62 -16.92
CA ALA A 300 -26.96 8.14 -16.33
C ALA A 300 -27.10 7.40 -14.99
N ARG A 301 -28.17 7.64 -14.21
CA ARG A 301 -28.46 6.86 -13.00
C ARG A 301 -29.07 5.50 -13.34
N GLN A 302 -29.95 5.44 -14.34
CA GLN A 302 -30.55 4.20 -14.85
C GLN A 302 -29.49 3.30 -15.49
N ASP A 303 -28.67 3.85 -16.38
CA ASP A 303 -27.48 3.21 -16.96
C ASP A 303 -26.58 2.55 -15.90
N LYS A 304 -26.29 3.30 -14.83
CA LYS A 304 -25.49 2.79 -13.72
C LYS A 304 -26.22 1.69 -12.94
N GLY A 305 -27.54 1.81 -12.77
CA GLY A 305 -28.38 0.82 -12.10
C GLY A 305 -28.40 -0.50 -12.87
N HIS A 306 -28.73 -0.45 -14.16
CA HIS A 306 -28.72 -1.63 -15.05
C HIS A 306 -27.35 -2.28 -15.10
N TRP A 307 -26.28 -1.49 -15.22
CA TRP A 307 -24.94 -2.05 -15.20
C TRP A 307 -24.61 -2.72 -13.86
N ILE A 308 -25.00 -2.17 -12.72
CA ILE A 308 -24.79 -2.83 -11.42
C ILE A 308 -25.57 -4.15 -11.37
N GLN A 309 -26.81 -4.17 -11.86
CA GLN A 309 -27.65 -5.36 -11.91
C GLN A 309 -27.03 -6.45 -12.80
N ASP A 310 -26.66 -6.12 -14.05
CA ASP A 310 -25.96 -7.02 -14.96
C ASP A 310 -24.67 -7.58 -14.36
N GLN A 311 -23.90 -6.74 -13.65
CA GLN A 311 -22.68 -7.20 -12.98
C GLN A 311 -22.97 -8.11 -11.78
N CYS A 312 -24.07 -7.91 -11.05
CA CYS A 312 -24.48 -8.82 -9.98
C CYS A 312 -24.92 -10.16 -10.56
N GLU A 313 -25.72 -10.16 -11.63
CA GLU A 313 -26.15 -11.38 -12.33
C GLU A 313 -24.96 -12.15 -12.93
N GLN A 314 -23.98 -11.43 -13.51
CA GLN A 314 -22.73 -12.04 -13.99
C GLN A 314 -21.87 -12.59 -12.85
N ALA A 315 -21.82 -11.92 -11.70
CA ALA A 315 -21.10 -12.41 -10.52
C ALA A 315 -21.75 -13.68 -9.96
N GLU A 316 -23.09 -13.73 -9.87
CA GLU A 316 -23.84 -14.92 -9.44
C GLU A 316 -23.59 -16.11 -10.37
N LYS A 317 -23.60 -15.88 -11.69
CA LYS A 317 -23.25 -16.91 -12.68
C LYS A 317 -21.78 -17.34 -12.60
N GLY A 318 -20.86 -16.40 -12.32
CA GLY A 318 -19.41 -16.66 -12.23
C GLY A 318 -18.96 -17.35 -10.95
N VAL A 319 -19.69 -17.18 -9.83
CA VAL A 319 -19.46 -17.94 -8.59
C VAL A 319 -19.72 -19.44 -8.81
N ASN A 320 -20.65 -19.79 -9.72
CA ASN A 320 -20.88 -21.18 -10.14
C ASN A 320 -19.80 -21.73 -11.10
N ILE A 321 -18.89 -20.90 -11.62
CA ILE A 321 -17.86 -21.28 -12.62
C ILE A 321 -16.44 -21.03 -12.08
N GLU A 322 -16.21 -21.16 -10.77
CA GLU A 322 -14.89 -20.97 -10.12
C GLU A 322 -14.22 -19.58 -10.34
N ASN A 323 -14.91 -18.58 -10.90
CA ASN A 323 -14.32 -17.26 -11.20
C ASN A 323 -14.40 -16.29 -10.01
N THR A 324 -13.92 -16.75 -8.85
CA THR A 324 -13.99 -16.08 -7.54
C THR A 324 -13.33 -14.68 -7.50
N ARG A 325 -12.36 -14.39 -8.37
CA ARG A 325 -11.67 -13.09 -8.42
C ARG A 325 -12.55 -11.98 -9.01
N GLU A 326 -13.31 -12.28 -10.06
CA GLU A 326 -14.21 -11.30 -10.67
C GLU A 326 -15.37 -10.99 -9.72
N ALA A 327 -15.93 -12.03 -9.10
CA ALA A 327 -16.91 -11.88 -8.03
C ALA A 327 -16.35 -11.03 -6.86
N TYR A 328 -15.17 -11.36 -6.32
CA TYR A 328 -14.54 -10.57 -5.25
C TYR A 328 -14.19 -9.13 -5.69
N GLY A 329 -13.74 -8.96 -6.93
CA GLY A 329 -13.46 -7.66 -7.54
C GLY A 329 -14.70 -6.78 -7.62
N LEU A 330 -15.83 -7.37 -8.01
CA LEU A 330 -17.16 -6.74 -8.04
C LEU A 330 -17.66 -6.43 -6.63
N THR A 331 -17.60 -7.39 -5.70
CA THR A 331 -17.96 -7.17 -4.29
C THR A 331 -17.15 -6.02 -3.69
N LYS A 332 -15.83 -5.95 -3.95
CA LYS A 332 -14.96 -4.87 -3.50
C LYS A 332 -15.26 -3.53 -4.18
N MET A 333 -15.70 -3.56 -5.44
CA MET A 333 -16.11 -2.36 -6.18
C MET A 333 -17.44 -1.80 -5.64
N LEU A 334 -18.37 -2.68 -5.28
CA LEU A 334 -19.70 -2.38 -4.75
C LEU A 334 -19.65 -1.95 -3.27
N ARG A 335 -18.91 -2.69 -2.43
CA ARG A 335 -18.65 -2.38 -1.02
C ARG A 335 -17.58 -1.30 -0.87
N LYS A 336 -17.72 -0.18 -1.58
CA LYS A 336 -16.72 0.90 -1.58
C LYS A 336 -16.68 1.68 -0.26
N GLU A 337 -16.56 1.00 0.87
CA GLU A 337 -16.08 1.59 2.10
C GLU A 337 -14.65 2.08 1.85
N PHE A 338 -14.48 3.37 2.06
CA PHE A 338 -13.16 3.99 2.01
C PHE A 338 -12.34 3.49 3.21
N LEU A 339 -11.60 2.40 3.02
CA LEU A 339 -10.55 2.03 3.97
C LEU A 339 -9.33 2.92 3.72
N ARG A 340 -9.02 3.78 4.69
CA ARG A 340 -7.79 4.59 4.74
C ARG A 340 -6.58 3.68 4.50
N ARG A 341 -5.77 3.99 3.50
CA ARG A 341 -4.35 3.65 3.56
C ARG A 341 -3.70 4.71 4.44
N LEU A 342 -3.43 4.37 5.69
CA LEU A 342 -2.59 5.19 6.54
C LEU A 342 -1.16 5.10 5.98
N ASN A 343 -0.78 6.05 5.13
CA ASN A 343 0.62 6.25 4.73
C ASN A 343 1.34 7.02 5.85
N VAL A 344 1.18 6.58 7.10
CA VAL A 344 1.75 7.22 8.27
C VAL A 344 2.50 6.11 9.00
N ILE A 345 3.83 6.19 8.94
CA ILE A 345 4.74 5.25 9.60
C ILE A 345 5.59 6.06 10.56
N ARG A 346 5.82 5.54 11.76
CA ARG A 346 6.72 6.17 12.72
C ARG A 346 8.16 5.73 12.45
N ASN A 347 9.12 6.64 12.61
CA ASN A 347 10.54 6.30 12.63
C ASN A 347 10.89 5.54 13.93
N GLN A 348 12.15 5.18 14.13
CA GLN A 348 12.60 4.47 15.34
C GLN A 348 12.44 5.31 16.62
N GLU A 349 12.41 6.64 16.51
CA GLU A 349 12.26 7.60 17.62
C GLU A 349 10.79 7.97 17.90
N GLY A 350 9.83 7.38 17.17
CA GLY A 350 8.39 7.63 17.33
C GLY A 350 7.82 8.78 16.50
N THR A 351 8.65 9.51 15.75
CA THR A 351 8.28 10.63 14.88
C THR A 351 7.54 10.15 13.63
N VAL A 352 6.43 10.82 13.28
CA VAL A 352 5.57 10.46 12.15
C VAL A 352 6.18 10.89 10.81
N LEU A 353 6.46 9.93 9.93
CA LEU A 353 6.91 10.16 8.56
C LEU A 353 5.72 10.43 7.65
N LYS A 354 5.83 11.47 6.82
CA LYS A 354 4.73 12.03 6.02
C LYS A 354 4.95 11.96 4.50
N THR A 355 6.18 11.74 4.03
CA THR A 355 6.48 11.66 2.59
C THR A 355 6.68 10.22 2.13
N ASN A 356 6.33 9.93 0.88
CA ASN A 356 6.53 8.58 0.31
C ASN A 356 8.01 8.18 0.28
N ASP A 357 8.93 9.13 0.12
CA ASP A 357 10.37 8.85 0.08
C ASP A 357 10.93 8.57 1.46
N ASP A 358 10.48 9.28 2.50
CA ASP A 358 10.86 8.99 3.89
C ASP A 358 10.31 7.63 4.33
N ILE A 359 9.06 7.32 3.95
CA ILE A 359 8.43 6.01 4.18
C ILE A 359 9.21 4.91 3.48
N LYS A 360 9.56 5.11 2.20
CA LYS A 360 10.32 4.16 1.40
C LYS A 360 11.70 3.90 2.03
N ARG A 361 12.41 4.96 2.42
CA ARG A 361 13.71 4.87 3.10
C ARG A 361 13.61 4.13 4.42
N ARG A 362 12.59 4.43 5.24
CA ARG A 362 12.34 3.76 6.52
C ARG A 362 12.07 2.27 6.34
N TRP A 363 11.29 1.88 5.33
CA TRP A 363 11.06 0.47 5.01
C TRP A 363 12.33 -0.20 4.47
N THR A 364 13.10 0.47 3.59
CA THR A 364 14.38 -0.06 3.11
C THR A 364 15.33 -0.31 4.27
N GLN A 365 15.48 0.63 5.21
CA GLN A 365 16.29 0.45 6.43
C GLN A 365 15.80 -0.72 7.27
N TYR A 366 14.49 -0.80 7.50
CA TYR A 366 13.89 -1.90 8.26
C TYR A 366 14.13 -3.27 7.62
N CYS A 367 13.81 -3.43 6.33
CA CYS A 367 13.99 -4.68 5.62
C CYS A 367 15.48 -5.03 5.51
N SER A 368 16.35 -4.07 5.22
CA SER A 368 17.80 -4.30 5.20
C SER A 368 18.33 -4.75 6.56
N SER A 369 17.84 -4.19 7.68
CA SER A 369 18.22 -4.67 9.01
C SER A 369 17.66 -6.06 9.34
N LEU A 370 16.47 -6.39 8.84
CA LEU A 370 15.80 -7.67 9.08
C LEU A 370 16.50 -8.84 8.37
N TYR A 371 17.01 -8.60 7.17
CA TYR A 371 17.64 -9.62 6.34
C TYR A 371 19.16 -9.68 6.46
N LYS A 372 19.76 -8.98 7.43
CA LYS A 372 21.18 -9.14 7.76
C LYS A 372 21.36 -10.34 8.67
N ASP A 373 22.38 -11.17 8.40
CA ASP A 373 22.74 -12.28 9.27
C ASP A 373 23.29 -11.75 10.60
N PRO A 374 22.66 -12.03 11.75
CA PRO A 374 23.19 -11.65 13.06
C PRO A 374 24.40 -12.50 13.50
N GLY A 375 24.77 -13.55 12.77
CA GLY A 375 25.86 -14.47 13.12
C GLY A 375 25.42 -15.68 13.95
N GLY A 376 26.34 -16.62 14.19
CA GLY A 376 26.12 -17.86 14.98
C GLY A 376 25.42 -18.99 14.21
N GLY A 377 25.13 -20.12 14.87
CA GLY A 377 24.54 -21.32 14.22
C GLY A 377 25.56 -22.26 13.58
N ASP A 378 26.85 -22.06 13.84
CA ASP A 378 27.93 -22.88 13.30
C ASP A 378 27.97 -24.29 13.91
N GLY A 379 27.44 -24.47 15.13
CA GLY A 379 27.34 -25.78 15.77
C GLY A 379 26.43 -26.75 15.00
N MET A 380 25.26 -26.28 14.57
CA MET A 380 24.29 -27.09 13.82
C MET A 380 24.77 -27.41 12.39
N VAL A 381 25.56 -26.52 11.78
CA VAL A 381 26.17 -26.76 10.46
C VAL A 381 27.21 -27.88 10.57
N LYS A 382 28.09 -27.84 11.57
CA LYS A 382 29.11 -28.89 11.79
C LYS A 382 28.48 -30.27 11.96
N GLU A 383 27.44 -30.38 12.81
CA GLU A 383 26.70 -31.63 13.02
C GLU A 383 26.12 -32.21 11.72
N LEU A 384 25.65 -31.34 10.82
CA LEU A 384 25.05 -31.73 9.54
C LEU A 384 26.08 -32.10 8.47
N GLU A 385 27.26 -31.48 8.50
CA GLU A 385 28.36 -31.76 7.57
C GLU A 385 28.99 -33.15 7.84
N ASP A 386 28.94 -33.62 9.10
CA ASP A 386 29.46 -34.93 9.51
C ASP A 386 28.63 -36.12 8.96
N ILE A 387 27.42 -35.90 8.45
CA ILE A 387 26.53 -36.92 7.89
C ILE A 387 27.02 -37.40 6.49
N GLY A 388 27.94 -36.65 5.86
CA GLY A 388 28.55 -36.98 4.57
C GLY A 388 27.59 -36.83 3.38
N PRO A 389 28.03 -36.26 2.24
CA PRO A 389 27.20 -36.22 1.04
C PRO A 389 27.00 -37.66 0.51
N PRO A 390 25.84 -37.98 -0.10
CA PRO A 390 25.71 -39.21 -0.89
C PRO A 390 26.80 -39.24 -1.97
N GLY A 391 27.18 -40.45 -2.38
CA GLY A 391 28.10 -40.63 -3.51
C GLY A 391 27.65 -39.82 -4.73
N ASN A 392 28.58 -39.09 -5.34
CA ASN A 392 28.31 -38.30 -6.54
C ASN A 392 27.90 -39.23 -7.68
N GLU A 393 26.62 -39.25 -8.02
CA GLU A 393 26.17 -39.61 -9.35
C GLU A 393 26.38 -38.39 -10.28
N ASP A 394 26.74 -38.64 -11.53
CA ASP A 394 26.86 -37.54 -12.51
C ASP A 394 25.52 -36.79 -12.60
N PRO A 395 25.53 -35.45 -12.58
CA PRO A 395 24.30 -34.68 -12.60
C PRO A 395 23.51 -34.96 -13.87
N GLN A 396 22.30 -35.48 -13.70
CA GLN A 396 21.38 -35.70 -14.81
C GLN A 396 20.82 -34.36 -15.32
N ASP A 397 20.64 -34.27 -16.64
CA ASP A 397 20.02 -33.12 -17.27
C ASP A 397 18.57 -32.95 -16.80
N ILE A 398 18.16 -31.69 -16.60
CA ILE A 398 16.76 -31.34 -16.34
C ILE A 398 15.95 -31.74 -17.58
N LEU A 399 14.88 -32.51 -17.40
CA LEU A 399 14.06 -32.99 -18.50
C LEU A 399 13.17 -31.89 -19.05
N TYR A 400 12.93 -31.93 -20.36
CA TYR A 400 11.99 -31.00 -21.01
C TYR A 400 10.57 -31.12 -20.42
N SER A 401 10.14 -32.33 -20.09
CA SER A 401 8.84 -32.59 -19.46
C SER A 401 8.71 -31.93 -18.09
N GLU A 402 9.77 -31.88 -17.30
CA GLU A 402 9.79 -31.21 -15.99
C GLU A 402 9.63 -29.71 -16.14
N VAL A 403 10.38 -29.09 -17.07
CA VAL A 403 10.26 -27.65 -17.37
C VAL A 403 8.87 -27.31 -17.88
N GLN A 404 8.31 -28.14 -18.77
CA GLN A 404 6.97 -27.94 -19.30
C GLN A 404 5.90 -28.08 -18.21
N ALA A 405 6.02 -29.07 -17.32
CA ALA A 405 5.13 -29.25 -16.17
C ALA A 405 5.24 -28.06 -15.20
N ALA A 406 6.45 -27.57 -14.92
CA ALA A 406 6.68 -26.40 -14.08
C ALA A 406 5.99 -25.16 -14.65
N ILE A 407 6.16 -24.86 -15.95
CA ILE A 407 5.48 -23.74 -16.63
C ILE A 407 3.96 -23.87 -16.54
N ASN A 408 3.42 -25.07 -16.75
CA ASN A 408 1.98 -25.33 -16.69
C ASN A 408 1.41 -25.19 -15.27
N SER A 409 2.21 -25.51 -14.24
CA SER A 409 1.82 -25.40 -12.84
C SER A 409 1.80 -23.96 -12.31
N LEU A 410 2.39 -23.00 -13.04
CA LEU A 410 2.47 -21.60 -12.61
C LEU A 410 1.08 -21.01 -12.36
N LYS A 411 0.91 -20.42 -11.16
CA LYS A 411 -0.35 -19.79 -10.77
C LYS A 411 -0.53 -18.49 -11.57
N ARG A 412 -1.58 -18.45 -12.38
CA ARG A 412 -2.03 -17.23 -13.08
C ARG A 412 -2.45 -16.15 -12.08
N ASN A 413 -2.59 -14.92 -12.59
CA ASN A 413 -3.07 -13.73 -11.89
C ASN A 413 -2.16 -13.22 -10.76
N LYS A 414 -0.92 -13.71 -10.72
CA LYS A 414 0.12 -13.26 -9.79
C LYS A 414 0.86 -12.03 -10.35
N SER A 415 1.55 -11.32 -9.47
CA SER A 415 2.36 -10.18 -9.89
C SER A 415 3.65 -10.68 -10.53
N SER A 416 4.10 -10.01 -11.59
CA SER A 416 5.42 -10.25 -12.18
C SER A 416 6.56 -9.76 -11.29
N GLY A 417 7.75 -10.27 -11.54
CA GLY A 417 9.01 -9.87 -10.90
C GLY A 417 9.52 -8.51 -11.38
N SER A 418 10.82 -8.27 -11.25
CA SER A 418 11.50 -7.07 -11.80
C SER A 418 11.46 -7.04 -13.33
N ASP A 419 11.50 -8.22 -13.94
CA ASP A 419 11.44 -8.46 -15.38
C ASP A 419 10.07 -8.09 -16.01
N GLY A 420 8.99 -8.02 -15.24
CA GLY A 420 7.65 -7.77 -15.80
C GLY A 420 7.03 -8.96 -16.55
N VAL A 421 7.67 -10.13 -16.58
CA VAL A 421 7.16 -11.35 -17.21
C VAL A 421 6.14 -12.02 -16.28
N THR A 422 4.99 -12.43 -16.82
CA THR A 422 3.90 -13.04 -16.04
C THR A 422 3.73 -14.51 -16.40
N ALA A 423 3.15 -15.30 -15.49
CA ALA A 423 2.84 -16.71 -15.73
C ALA A 423 1.98 -16.91 -16.99
N GLU A 424 1.06 -16.00 -17.27
CA GLU A 424 0.22 -16.01 -18.47
C GLU A 424 1.03 -15.89 -19.76
N MET A 425 2.08 -15.08 -19.77
CA MET A 425 2.97 -14.94 -20.93
C MET A 425 3.76 -16.24 -21.17
N LEU A 426 4.29 -16.84 -20.11
CA LEU A 426 5.04 -18.09 -20.21
C LEU A 426 4.15 -19.25 -20.69
N GLN A 427 2.95 -19.39 -20.10
CA GLN A 427 2.01 -20.44 -20.48
C GLN A 427 1.42 -20.28 -21.89
N ALA A 428 1.34 -19.04 -22.40
CA ALA A 428 0.86 -18.78 -23.75
C ALA A 428 1.95 -18.86 -24.83
N GLY A 429 3.24 -18.90 -24.44
CA GLY A 429 4.36 -18.83 -25.38
C GLY A 429 4.61 -20.10 -26.20
N GLY A 430 3.95 -21.21 -25.85
CA GLY A 430 4.02 -22.47 -26.57
C GLY A 430 5.35 -23.22 -26.42
N GLU A 431 5.46 -24.33 -27.14
CA GLU A 431 6.61 -25.24 -27.10
C GLU A 431 7.96 -24.57 -27.41
N PRO A 432 8.09 -23.67 -28.42
CA PRO A 432 9.37 -23.04 -28.73
C PRO A 432 9.94 -22.20 -27.57
N LEU A 433 9.08 -21.53 -26.82
CA LEU A 433 9.50 -20.82 -25.61
C LEU A 433 9.92 -21.81 -24.52
N SER A 434 9.13 -22.86 -24.25
CA SER A 434 9.47 -23.90 -23.28
C SER A 434 10.81 -24.56 -23.57
N ARG A 435 11.13 -24.81 -24.85
CA ARG A 435 12.42 -25.38 -25.28
C ARG A 435 13.58 -24.42 -25.03
N GLN A 436 13.39 -23.11 -25.23
CA GLN A 436 14.42 -22.12 -24.92
C GLN A 436 14.64 -21.98 -23.41
N ILE A 437 13.56 -22.04 -22.60
CA ILE A 437 13.66 -22.06 -21.14
C ILE A 437 14.37 -23.33 -20.67
N HIS A 438 14.07 -24.50 -21.26
CA HIS A 438 14.73 -25.76 -20.95
C HIS A 438 16.24 -25.72 -21.22
N LYS A 439 16.65 -25.16 -22.36
CA LYS A 439 18.07 -24.91 -22.66
C LYS A 439 18.71 -23.97 -21.64
N LEU A 440 18.03 -22.88 -21.28
CA LEU A 440 18.52 -21.92 -20.29
C LEU A 440 18.69 -22.58 -18.91
N CYS A 441 17.74 -23.41 -18.48
CA CYS A 441 17.79 -24.15 -17.23
C CYS A 441 18.97 -25.13 -17.21
N ASN A 442 19.17 -25.94 -18.26
CA ASN A 442 20.31 -26.86 -18.33
C ASN A 442 21.65 -26.12 -18.43
N LYS A 443 21.68 -24.98 -19.11
CA LYS A 443 22.89 -24.14 -19.12
C LYS A 443 23.25 -23.64 -17.72
N ALA A 444 22.27 -23.13 -16.98
CA ALA A 444 22.45 -22.74 -15.58
C ALA A 444 22.86 -23.92 -14.68
N TRP A 445 22.28 -25.10 -14.94
CA TRP A 445 22.56 -26.36 -14.24
C TRP A 445 24.02 -26.78 -14.41
N HIS A 446 24.52 -26.88 -15.64
CA HIS A 446 25.90 -27.29 -15.93
C HIS A 446 26.94 -26.23 -15.58
N GLU A 447 26.65 -24.94 -15.79
CA GLU A 447 27.57 -23.86 -15.43
C GLU A 447 27.61 -23.59 -13.90
N GLY A 448 26.68 -24.17 -13.13
CA GLY A 448 26.59 -23.95 -11.68
C GLY A 448 26.37 -22.47 -11.32
N THR A 449 25.70 -21.71 -12.17
CA THR A 449 25.47 -20.27 -12.00
C THR A 449 24.09 -19.87 -12.52
N ILE A 450 23.64 -18.68 -12.13
CA ILE A 450 22.33 -18.13 -12.51
C ILE A 450 22.44 -16.73 -13.11
N PRO A 451 21.50 -16.32 -13.98
CA PRO A 451 21.35 -14.92 -14.39
C PRO A 451 21.18 -13.97 -13.20
N GLU A 452 21.71 -12.76 -13.30
CA GLU A 452 21.69 -11.79 -12.20
C GLU A 452 20.26 -11.40 -11.80
N GLU A 453 19.36 -11.25 -12.77
CA GLU A 453 17.96 -10.89 -12.54
C GLU A 453 17.20 -11.94 -11.71
N TRP A 454 17.61 -13.21 -11.73
CA TRP A 454 16.95 -14.26 -10.96
C TRP A 454 17.17 -14.12 -9.45
N GLY A 455 18.23 -13.42 -9.03
CA GLY A 455 18.50 -13.08 -7.63
C GLY A 455 17.70 -11.86 -7.13
N LYS A 456 17.10 -11.07 -8.02
CA LYS A 456 16.41 -9.83 -7.66
C LYS A 456 14.99 -10.09 -7.18
N SER A 457 14.57 -9.40 -6.13
CA SER A 457 13.23 -9.47 -5.56
C SER A 457 12.69 -8.09 -5.22
N ILE A 458 11.37 -7.91 -5.31
CA ILE A 458 10.70 -6.65 -4.96
C ILE A 458 9.79 -6.89 -3.77
N LEU A 459 10.11 -6.25 -2.65
CA LEU A 459 9.33 -6.31 -1.43
C LEU A 459 8.21 -5.27 -1.47
N VAL A 460 6.98 -5.72 -1.31
CA VAL A 460 5.81 -4.85 -1.20
C VAL A 460 5.25 -5.00 0.22
N PRO A 461 5.38 -3.97 1.09
CA PRO A 461 4.89 -4.06 2.45
C PRO A 461 3.36 -4.12 2.46
N ILE A 462 2.83 -5.20 3.03
CA ILE A 462 1.39 -5.42 3.19
C ILE A 462 1.09 -5.43 4.69
N PRO A 463 0.25 -4.51 5.21
CA PRO A 463 -0.18 -4.56 6.59
C PRO A 463 -1.00 -5.83 6.84
N LYS A 464 -0.53 -6.71 7.74
CA LYS A 464 -1.30 -7.87 8.21
C LYS A 464 -2.35 -7.41 9.25
N LYS A 465 -3.50 -8.09 9.28
CA LYS A 465 -4.47 -8.00 10.38
C LYS A 465 -4.22 -9.19 11.31
N GLY A 466 -3.96 -8.95 12.60
CA GLY A 466 -3.80 -10.00 13.61
C GLY A 466 -2.36 -10.41 13.91
N ASP A 467 -2.21 -11.12 15.04
CA ASP A 467 -0.93 -11.47 15.68
C ASP A 467 -0.43 -12.87 15.29
N LEU A 468 0.82 -12.95 14.80
CA LEU A 468 1.56 -14.19 14.48
C LEU A 468 2.54 -14.63 15.58
N ASN A 469 2.71 -15.94 15.76
CA ASN A 469 3.75 -16.60 16.55
C ASN A 469 5.00 -16.96 15.71
N PHE A 470 6.15 -17.08 16.40
CA PHE A 470 7.52 -16.74 15.96
C PHE A 470 7.69 -15.33 15.41
N GLN A 471 8.77 -14.66 15.81
CA GLN A 471 9.05 -13.32 15.32
C GLN A 471 9.63 -13.42 13.90
N LYS A 472 8.75 -13.38 12.89
CA LYS A 472 9.11 -13.33 11.47
C LYS A 472 9.97 -14.52 11.01
N ALA A 473 9.56 -15.74 11.35
CA ALA A 473 10.35 -16.96 11.11
C ALA A 473 10.85 -17.12 9.66
N PHE A 474 10.01 -16.80 8.66
CA PHE A 474 10.42 -16.86 7.24
C PHE A 474 11.58 -15.91 6.89
N ASP A 475 11.74 -14.82 7.64
CA ASP A 475 12.72 -13.76 7.37
C ASP A 475 14.06 -13.99 8.09
N THR A 476 14.14 -14.93 9.03
CA THR A 476 15.32 -15.13 9.91
C THR A 476 16.07 -16.44 9.66
N ILE A 477 15.60 -17.29 8.73
CA ILE A 477 16.24 -18.58 8.44
C ILE A 477 17.67 -18.39 7.92
N LYS A 478 18.63 -19.10 8.51
CA LYS A 478 20.03 -19.07 8.09
C LYS A 478 20.27 -19.96 6.87
N HIS A 479 20.78 -19.37 5.78
CA HIS A 479 21.04 -20.10 4.52
C HIS A 479 22.04 -21.23 4.69
N LYS A 480 23.11 -21.04 5.48
CA LYS A 480 24.12 -22.09 5.74
C LYS A 480 23.53 -23.38 6.30
N ILE A 481 22.52 -23.27 7.17
CA ILE A 481 21.82 -24.42 7.74
C ILE A 481 20.91 -25.07 6.70
N ILE A 482 20.29 -24.29 5.79
CA ILE A 482 19.54 -24.86 4.66
C ILE A 482 20.45 -25.78 3.83
N TRP A 483 21.65 -25.31 3.47
CA TRP A 483 22.55 -26.07 2.61
C TRP A 483 23.04 -27.35 3.28
N ALA A 484 23.44 -27.27 4.54
CA ALA A 484 23.87 -28.42 5.31
C ALA A 484 22.72 -29.44 5.48
N MET A 485 21.50 -28.96 5.72
CA MET A 485 20.31 -29.80 5.84
C MET A 485 19.97 -30.52 4.53
N LEU A 486 19.95 -29.81 3.40
CA LEU A 486 19.69 -30.43 2.09
C LEU A 486 20.73 -31.51 1.76
N LYS A 487 22.02 -31.25 2.03
CA LYS A 487 23.08 -32.25 1.88
C LYS A 487 22.84 -33.49 2.76
N SER A 488 22.47 -33.29 4.03
CA SER A 488 22.16 -34.39 4.94
C SER A 488 20.94 -35.23 4.54
N TYR A 489 20.01 -34.64 3.79
CA TYR A 489 18.85 -35.34 3.23
C TYR A 489 19.15 -36.03 1.90
N GLY A 490 20.40 -35.97 1.45
CA GLY A 490 20.86 -36.59 0.22
C GLY A 490 20.41 -35.88 -1.05
N VAL A 491 20.13 -34.58 -0.96
CA VAL A 491 19.82 -33.76 -2.13
C VAL A 491 21.05 -33.58 -3.00
N ASP A 492 20.90 -33.75 -4.31
CA ASP A 492 21.97 -33.62 -5.30
C ASP A 492 22.78 -32.31 -5.12
N THR A 493 24.10 -32.45 -5.18
CA THR A 493 25.05 -31.36 -4.93
C THR A 493 24.93 -30.25 -5.97
N THR A 494 24.57 -30.57 -7.22
CA THR A 494 24.36 -29.59 -8.29
C THR A 494 23.13 -28.75 -7.99
N MET A 495 22.03 -29.36 -7.55
CA MET A 495 20.85 -28.64 -7.10
C MET A 495 21.14 -27.74 -5.90
N VAL A 496 21.86 -28.24 -4.88
CA VAL A 496 22.25 -27.44 -3.71
C VAL A 496 23.11 -26.24 -4.14
N THR A 497 24.06 -26.45 -5.05
CA THR A 497 24.93 -25.38 -5.58
C THR A 497 24.12 -24.32 -6.32
N LEU A 498 23.16 -24.72 -7.15
CA LEU A 498 22.30 -23.78 -7.87
C LEU A 498 21.43 -22.96 -6.92
N LEU A 499 20.85 -23.60 -5.91
CA LEU A 499 20.09 -22.92 -4.85
C LEU A 499 20.98 -21.95 -4.05
N GLN A 500 22.19 -22.35 -3.69
CA GLN A 500 23.18 -21.48 -3.06
C GLN A 500 23.42 -20.22 -3.90
N LYS A 501 23.62 -20.36 -5.21
CA LYS A 501 23.85 -19.21 -6.11
C LYS A 501 22.65 -18.28 -6.21
N ILE A 502 21.42 -18.81 -6.18
CA ILE A 502 20.19 -18.02 -6.13
C ILE A 502 20.15 -17.12 -4.89
N TYR A 503 20.52 -17.67 -3.74
CA TYR A 503 20.48 -16.95 -2.47
C TYR A 503 21.72 -16.05 -2.27
N GLU A 504 22.91 -16.44 -2.72
CA GLU A 504 24.13 -15.61 -2.70
C GLU A 504 23.97 -14.31 -3.48
N LYS A 505 23.34 -14.38 -4.65
CA LYS A 505 23.05 -13.21 -5.50
C LYS A 505 21.76 -12.49 -5.09
N SER A 506 21.14 -12.86 -3.96
CA SER A 506 19.83 -12.34 -3.60
C SER A 506 19.87 -10.87 -3.19
N GLN A 507 19.15 -10.04 -3.96
CA GLN A 507 18.98 -8.62 -3.70
C GLN A 507 17.50 -8.28 -3.66
N SER A 508 17.14 -7.36 -2.76
CA SER A 508 15.77 -6.94 -2.55
C SER A 508 15.65 -5.43 -2.61
N ALA A 509 14.55 -4.92 -3.15
CA ALA A 509 14.21 -3.50 -3.11
C ALA A 509 12.76 -3.32 -2.63
N VAL A 510 12.52 -2.32 -1.77
CA VAL A 510 11.16 -2.02 -1.29
C VAL A 510 10.43 -1.16 -2.32
N ARG A 511 9.22 -1.55 -2.71
CA ARG A 511 8.35 -0.75 -3.59
C ARG A 511 7.25 -0.05 -2.80
N ILE A 512 7.23 1.28 -2.88
CA ILE A 512 6.14 2.13 -2.37
C ILE A 512 5.54 2.92 -3.52
N GLY A 513 4.26 2.69 -3.82
CA GLY A 513 3.61 3.32 -4.97
C GLY A 513 4.07 2.69 -6.29
N LYS A 514 4.72 3.48 -7.15
CA LYS A 514 5.27 3.03 -8.44
C LYS A 514 6.79 2.89 -8.46
N ASP A 515 7.46 3.41 -7.44
CA ASP A 515 8.92 3.54 -7.44
C ASP A 515 9.53 2.51 -6.50
N ASN A 516 10.63 1.91 -6.95
CA ASN A 516 11.47 1.06 -6.12
C ASN A 516 12.40 1.93 -5.27
N GLY A 517 12.70 1.49 -4.06
CA GLY A 517 13.78 2.02 -3.24
C GLY A 517 15.14 1.46 -3.64
N GLU A 518 16.15 1.78 -2.83
CA GLU A 518 17.49 1.25 -3.00
C GLU A 518 17.51 -0.28 -2.83
N TRP A 519 18.36 -0.93 -3.60
CA TRP A 519 18.61 -2.36 -3.52
C TRP A 519 19.52 -2.66 -2.34
N PHE A 520 19.21 -3.72 -1.60
CA PHE A 520 20.03 -4.23 -0.51
C PHE A 520 20.13 -5.76 -0.59
N ARG A 521 21.21 -6.30 -0.02
CA ARG A 521 21.47 -7.75 0.01
C ARG A 521 20.58 -8.44 1.04
N THR A 522 20.19 -9.69 0.75
CA THR A 522 19.36 -10.52 1.63
C THR A 522 20.18 -11.73 2.11
N ASP A 523 20.71 -11.67 3.32
CA ASP A 523 21.67 -12.66 3.86
C ASP A 523 21.01 -13.81 4.65
N VAL A 524 19.79 -13.57 5.13
CA VAL A 524 18.94 -14.57 5.83
C VAL A 524 17.52 -14.54 5.30
N GLY A 525 16.72 -15.51 5.70
CA GLY A 525 15.34 -15.66 5.30
C GLY A 525 15.15 -16.35 3.96
N THR A 526 13.96 -16.88 3.76
CA THR A 526 13.52 -17.47 2.49
C THR A 526 12.94 -16.38 1.57
N ARG A 527 12.98 -16.60 0.26
CA ARG A 527 12.43 -15.64 -0.71
C ARG A 527 10.90 -15.62 -0.61
N GLN A 528 10.32 -14.53 -0.09
CA GLN A 528 8.87 -14.43 0.06
C GLN A 528 8.16 -14.44 -1.30
N GLY A 529 7.21 -15.35 -1.49
CA GLY A 529 6.45 -15.50 -2.73
C GLY A 529 7.06 -16.48 -3.75
N ASP A 530 8.24 -17.02 -3.46
CA ASP A 530 8.87 -18.11 -4.21
C ASP A 530 8.13 -19.44 -3.92
N PRO A 531 7.79 -20.26 -4.94
CA PRO A 531 7.17 -21.57 -4.76
C PRO A 531 7.96 -22.55 -3.88
N LEU A 532 9.29 -22.45 -3.85
CA LEU A 532 10.16 -23.37 -3.11
C LEU A 532 10.32 -22.98 -1.63
N SER A 533 10.21 -21.69 -1.31
CA SER A 533 10.40 -21.16 0.05
C SER A 533 9.57 -21.86 1.14
N PRO A 534 8.27 -22.18 0.94
CA PRO A 534 7.50 -22.91 1.96
C PRO A 534 8.08 -24.30 2.25
N LEU A 535 8.56 -25.01 1.23
CA LEU A 535 9.14 -26.34 1.43
C LEU A 535 10.48 -26.27 2.16
N LEU A 536 11.34 -25.31 1.79
CA LEU A 536 12.59 -25.05 2.51
C LEU A 536 12.33 -24.69 3.97
N PHE A 537 11.32 -23.84 4.23
CA PHE A 537 10.91 -23.48 5.58
C PHE A 537 10.45 -24.71 6.39
N ILE A 538 9.60 -25.56 5.82
CA ILE A 538 9.11 -26.77 6.48
C ILE A 538 10.26 -27.75 6.76
N ALA A 539 11.12 -28.01 5.77
CA ALA A 539 12.26 -28.91 5.92
C ALA A 539 13.24 -28.42 7.00
N TYR A 540 13.45 -27.11 7.05
CA TYR A 540 14.25 -26.44 8.08
C TYR A 540 13.64 -26.61 9.47
N LEU A 541 12.34 -26.33 9.62
CA LEU A 541 11.65 -26.46 10.90
C LEU A 541 11.58 -27.92 11.37
N GLU A 542 11.43 -28.87 10.45
CA GLU A 542 11.48 -30.30 10.76
C GLU A 542 12.84 -30.69 11.37
N ARG A 543 13.94 -30.16 10.82
CA ARG A 543 15.27 -30.42 11.37
C ARG A 543 15.43 -29.87 12.79
N VAL A 544 14.93 -28.65 13.05
CA VAL A 544 14.91 -28.04 14.40
C VAL A 544 14.12 -28.92 15.37
N MET A 545 12.91 -29.35 14.97
CA MET A 545 12.04 -30.15 15.83
C MET A 545 12.54 -31.58 16.04
N ASN A 546 13.31 -32.15 15.10
CA ASN A 546 13.93 -33.46 15.29
C ASN A 546 14.94 -33.48 16.44
N GLN A 547 15.61 -32.36 16.76
CA GLN A 547 16.45 -32.25 17.96
C GLN A 547 15.62 -32.29 19.26
N VAL A 548 14.35 -31.87 19.21
CA VAL A 548 13.42 -31.89 20.34
C VAL A 548 12.74 -33.25 20.51
N LYS A 549 12.56 -34.03 19.42
CA LYS A 549 11.88 -35.34 19.41
C LYS A 549 12.57 -36.42 20.25
N GLN A 550 13.84 -36.26 20.61
CA GLN A 550 14.54 -37.24 21.47
C GLN A 550 14.09 -37.20 22.94
N ASN A 551 13.16 -36.30 23.29
CA ASN A 551 12.63 -36.18 24.63
C ASN A 551 11.43 -37.11 24.88
N THR A 552 11.23 -37.56 26.12
CA THR A 552 10.14 -38.47 26.52
C THR A 552 8.82 -37.75 26.85
N CYS A 553 8.81 -36.41 26.74
CA CYS A 553 7.68 -35.53 26.99
C CYS A 553 6.60 -35.62 25.89
N GLY A 554 5.32 -35.53 26.25
CA GLY A 554 4.18 -35.62 25.35
C GLY A 554 3.00 -36.43 25.91
N ILE A 555 1.88 -36.44 25.18
CA ILE A 555 0.71 -37.25 25.51
C ILE A 555 0.78 -38.58 24.74
N ASN A 556 0.59 -39.70 25.42
CA ASN A 556 0.51 -41.01 24.78
C ASN A 556 -0.93 -41.31 24.33
N ILE A 557 -1.14 -41.41 23.01
CA ILE A 557 -2.43 -41.72 22.42
C ILE A 557 -2.29 -43.02 21.64
N SER A 558 -2.93 -44.08 22.13
CA SER A 558 -2.94 -45.40 21.47
C SER A 558 -1.53 -45.95 21.17
N GLY A 559 -0.56 -45.71 22.06
CA GLY A 559 0.83 -46.14 21.91
C GLY A 559 1.71 -45.20 21.07
N ILE A 560 1.16 -44.07 20.61
CA ILE A 560 1.89 -43.04 19.86
C ILE A 560 2.08 -41.83 20.79
N LEU A 561 3.33 -41.48 21.07
CA LEU A 561 3.66 -40.29 21.83
C LEU A 561 3.52 -39.04 20.94
N ILE A 562 2.54 -38.19 21.22
CA ILE A 562 2.30 -36.93 20.53
C ILE A 562 2.72 -35.78 21.45
N ASN A 563 3.75 -35.06 21.06
CA ASN A 563 4.28 -33.94 21.85
C ASN A 563 4.11 -32.58 21.17
N ASN A 564 3.81 -32.54 19.86
CA ASN A 564 3.57 -31.28 19.15
C ASN A 564 2.62 -31.42 17.96
N LEU A 565 1.91 -30.35 17.63
CA LEU A 565 1.13 -30.15 16.40
C LEU A 565 1.67 -28.92 15.68
N ARG A 566 1.83 -29.00 14.35
CA ARG A 566 2.51 -27.95 13.58
C ARG A 566 1.77 -27.59 12.30
N PHE A 567 1.65 -26.29 12.04
CA PHE A 567 1.17 -25.75 10.77
C PHE A 567 2.00 -24.53 10.37
N ALA A 568 2.93 -24.72 9.43
CA ALA A 568 3.92 -23.71 9.06
C ALA A 568 4.67 -23.16 10.30
N ASP A 569 4.55 -21.87 10.60
CA ASP A 569 5.16 -21.21 11.76
C ASP A 569 4.37 -21.42 13.06
N ASP A 570 3.12 -21.87 13.02
CA ASP A 570 2.34 -22.13 14.23
C ASP A 570 2.67 -23.53 14.78
N ILE A 571 3.16 -23.57 16.03
CA ILE A 571 3.54 -24.79 16.75
C ILE A 571 2.78 -24.82 18.08
N ASP A 572 1.98 -25.86 18.27
CA ASP A 572 1.34 -26.19 19.54
C ASP A 572 2.17 -27.30 20.20
N LEU A 573 2.69 -27.05 21.41
CA LEU A 573 3.33 -28.06 22.25
C LEU A 573 2.28 -28.62 23.21
N ILE A 574 2.32 -29.93 23.44
CA ILE A 574 1.28 -30.65 24.20
C ILE A 574 1.96 -31.63 25.15
N ASP A 575 1.56 -31.58 26.42
CA ASP A 575 2.05 -32.46 27.48
C ASP A 575 0.96 -32.70 28.55
N GLU A 576 1.14 -33.75 29.35
CA GLU A 576 0.23 -34.12 30.45
C GLU A 576 0.46 -33.28 31.71
N ASP A 577 1.70 -32.82 31.93
CA ASP A 577 2.07 -32.06 33.11
C ASP A 577 2.82 -30.75 32.79
N ALA A 578 2.67 -29.77 33.69
CA ALA A 578 3.23 -28.44 33.54
C ALA A 578 4.76 -28.43 33.47
N SER A 579 5.42 -29.32 34.22
CA SER A 579 6.87 -29.37 34.31
C SER A 579 7.48 -29.90 33.01
N SER A 580 6.90 -30.97 32.46
CA SER A 580 7.26 -31.56 31.18
C SER A 580 6.98 -30.58 30.03
N LEU A 581 5.84 -29.88 30.05
CA LEU A 581 5.55 -28.82 29.08
C LEU A 581 6.59 -27.69 29.14
N GLN A 582 6.97 -27.24 30.34
CA GLN A 582 8.00 -26.21 30.52
C GLN A 582 9.37 -26.67 30.02
N GLN A 583 9.74 -27.93 30.28
CA GLN A 583 10.96 -28.54 29.76
C GLN A 583 10.93 -28.58 28.22
N GLN A 584 9.80 -28.96 27.63
CA GLN A 584 9.65 -29.00 26.18
C GLN A 584 9.72 -27.61 25.54
N ILE A 585 9.18 -26.58 26.20
CA ILE A 585 9.32 -25.18 25.78
C ILE A 585 10.80 -24.77 25.78
N GLU A 586 11.55 -25.05 26.85
CA GLU A 586 12.95 -24.62 26.94
C GLU A 586 13.85 -25.37 25.95
N LEU A 587 13.59 -26.66 25.71
CA LEU A 587 14.28 -27.43 24.67
C LEU A 587 13.97 -26.90 23.27
N THR A 588 12.71 -26.62 22.99
CA THR A 588 12.27 -26.05 21.71
C THR A 588 12.90 -24.68 21.48
N LYS A 589 12.93 -23.84 22.51
CA LYS A 589 13.58 -22.53 22.50
C LYS A 589 15.08 -22.66 22.23
N THR A 590 15.77 -23.57 22.93
CA THR A 590 17.20 -23.81 22.74
C THR A 590 17.51 -24.28 21.31
N ALA A 591 16.76 -25.26 20.79
CA ALA A 591 16.93 -25.75 19.42
C ALA A 591 16.63 -24.65 18.38
N ALA A 592 15.57 -23.86 18.60
CA ALA A 592 15.22 -22.72 17.75
C ALA A 592 16.34 -21.66 17.74
N GLU A 593 16.88 -21.30 18.90
CA GLU A 593 17.97 -20.33 19.04
C GLU A 593 19.26 -20.80 18.36
N GLN A 594 19.60 -22.08 18.47
CA GLN A 594 20.74 -22.68 17.76
C GLN A 594 20.57 -22.58 16.23
N ALA A 595 19.35 -22.73 15.74
CA ALA A 595 19.01 -22.53 14.35
C ALA A 595 18.95 -21.03 13.95
N GLY A 596 18.83 -20.11 14.91
CA GLY A 596 18.66 -18.67 14.65
C GLY A 596 17.21 -18.21 14.47
N LEU A 597 16.26 -19.01 14.97
CA LEU A 597 14.86 -18.64 15.11
C LEU A 597 14.62 -18.02 16.50
N ILE A 598 13.70 -17.06 16.58
CA ILE A 598 13.34 -16.38 17.83
C ILE A 598 11.87 -16.66 18.18
N LEU A 599 11.67 -17.33 19.32
CA LEU A 599 10.33 -17.58 19.86
C LEU A 599 9.71 -16.26 20.36
N ASN A 600 8.45 -16.02 19.99
CA ASN A 600 7.74 -14.80 20.42
C ASN A 600 6.99 -15.03 21.74
N ILE A 601 7.70 -14.90 22.86
CA ILE A 601 7.15 -15.18 24.21
C ILE A 601 5.88 -14.37 24.50
N ASN A 602 5.83 -13.09 24.07
CA ASN A 602 4.67 -12.22 24.30
C ASN A 602 3.38 -12.69 23.63
N LYS A 603 3.50 -13.58 22.63
CA LYS A 603 2.38 -14.11 21.88
C LYS A 603 2.16 -15.61 22.07
N THR A 604 3.17 -16.32 22.59
CA THR A 604 3.02 -17.67 23.11
C THR A 604 2.04 -17.65 24.28
N LYS A 605 1.12 -18.62 24.30
CA LYS A 605 0.08 -18.75 25.32
C LYS A 605 -0.02 -20.19 25.76
N THR A 606 -0.47 -20.40 26.99
CA THR A 606 -0.74 -21.72 27.53
C THR A 606 -2.24 -21.94 27.67
N MET A 607 -2.69 -23.13 27.29
CA MET A 607 -4.06 -23.60 27.47
C MET A 607 -4.02 -24.86 28.32
N VAL A 608 -4.82 -24.90 29.39
CA VAL A 608 -4.95 -26.06 30.27
C VAL A 608 -6.29 -26.73 30.02
N PHE A 609 -6.31 -28.05 29.96
CA PHE A 609 -7.53 -28.85 29.82
C PHE A 609 -7.81 -29.58 31.14
N GLY A 610 -8.74 -29.08 31.96
CA GLY A 610 -9.14 -29.67 33.25
C GLY A 610 -9.43 -28.62 34.34
N ASP A 611 -9.87 -29.04 35.53
CA ASP A 611 -10.29 -28.16 36.65
C ASP A 611 -9.12 -27.59 37.48
N ARG A 612 -7.90 -27.49 36.95
CA ARG A 612 -6.72 -27.03 37.71
C ARG A 612 -6.03 -25.85 37.02
N SER A 613 -5.80 -24.77 37.78
CA SER A 613 -4.96 -23.65 37.36
C SER A 613 -3.48 -24.01 37.46
N ILE A 614 -2.71 -23.73 36.41
CA ILE A 614 -1.25 -23.97 36.35
C ILE A 614 -0.56 -22.62 36.10
N GLU A 615 0.45 -22.30 36.90
CA GLU A 615 1.38 -21.20 36.61
C GLU A 615 2.62 -21.76 35.90
N LEU A 616 2.85 -21.31 34.67
CA LEU A 616 4.11 -21.46 33.96
C LEU A 616 4.85 -20.12 34.02
N ASN A 617 6.16 -20.16 34.23
CA ASN A 617 6.97 -18.94 34.41
C ASN A 617 6.88 -18.02 33.19
N GLY A 618 6.20 -16.88 33.34
CA GLY A 618 6.17 -15.80 32.35
C GLY A 618 5.15 -15.91 31.22
N LEU A 619 4.22 -16.88 31.24
CA LEU A 619 3.17 -17.05 30.23
C LEU A 619 1.77 -16.82 30.82
N MET A 620 0.94 -16.00 30.16
CA MET A 620 -0.46 -15.80 30.59
C MET A 620 -1.28 -17.07 30.31
N CYS A 621 -1.88 -17.63 31.37
CA CYS A 621 -2.81 -18.75 31.29
C CYS A 621 -4.24 -18.26 30.98
N PHE A 622 -4.91 -18.88 30.02
CA PHE A 622 -6.32 -18.60 29.72
C PHE A 622 -7.18 -19.87 29.82
N ASP A 623 -8.35 -19.73 30.43
CA ASP A 623 -9.44 -20.70 30.33
C ASP A 623 -10.13 -20.56 28.96
N GLY A 624 -9.96 -21.56 28.09
CA GLY A 624 -10.90 -21.84 27.01
C GLY A 624 -10.47 -21.60 25.55
N LYS A 625 -10.65 -22.69 24.77
CA LYS A 625 -10.80 -22.88 23.31
C LYS A 625 -10.02 -21.95 22.36
N SER A 626 -8.86 -22.44 21.91
CA SER A 626 -8.24 -22.02 20.65
C SER A 626 -9.09 -22.56 19.47
N PRO A 627 -9.66 -21.69 18.61
CA PRO A 627 -10.38 -22.12 17.41
C PRO A 627 -9.49 -22.89 16.41
N PHE A 628 -8.17 -22.71 16.50
CA PHE A 628 -7.19 -23.22 15.56
C PHE A 628 -6.85 -24.70 15.82
N SER A 629 -6.60 -25.05 17.09
CA SER A 629 -6.27 -26.42 17.50
C SER A 629 -7.45 -27.37 17.25
N MET A 630 -8.69 -26.92 17.48
CA MET A 630 -9.91 -27.67 17.12
C MET A 630 -10.09 -27.86 15.62
N ALA A 631 -9.64 -26.90 14.79
CA ALA A 631 -9.74 -27.01 13.34
C ALA A 631 -8.74 -28.03 12.78
N ILE A 632 -7.51 -28.09 13.30
CA ILE A 632 -6.51 -29.09 12.90
C ILE A 632 -6.96 -30.50 13.33
N LEU A 633 -7.40 -30.65 14.58
CA LEU A 633 -7.85 -31.94 15.12
C LEU A 633 -9.05 -32.50 14.34
N ARG A 634 -10.01 -31.66 13.95
CA ARG A 634 -11.13 -32.07 13.09
C ARG A 634 -10.70 -32.44 11.67
N LYS A 635 -9.79 -31.68 11.06
CA LYS A 635 -9.44 -31.86 9.64
C LYS A 635 -8.44 -32.99 9.39
N VAL A 636 -7.51 -33.19 10.31
CA VAL A 636 -6.38 -34.13 10.15
C VAL A 636 -6.70 -35.47 10.83
N TYR A 637 -7.29 -35.42 12.03
CA TYR A 637 -7.52 -36.61 12.85
C TYR A 637 -9.00 -37.02 12.93
N GLN A 638 -9.91 -36.26 12.31
CA GLN A 638 -11.37 -36.47 12.37
C GLN A 638 -11.95 -36.47 13.79
N ILE A 639 -11.32 -35.71 14.69
CA ILE A 639 -11.71 -35.65 16.11
C ILE A 639 -12.62 -34.43 16.31
N ASP A 640 -13.90 -34.68 16.54
CA ASP A 640 -14.93 -33.63 16.64
C ASP A 640 -14.89 -32.87 17.97
N ASN A 641 -14.35 -33.49 19.01
CA ASN A 641 -14.21 -32.93 20.35
C ASN A 641 -12.92 -33.42 21.01
N LEU A 642 -12.14 -32.50 21.62
CA LEU A 642 -10.91 -32.84 22.33
C LEU A 642 -11.13 -33.73 23.57
N LYS A 643 -12.36 -33.77 24.11
CA LYS A 643 -12.74 -34.74 25.15
C LYS A 643 -12.73 -36.20 24.67
N ASP A 644 -12.84 -36.42 23.37
CA ASP A 644 -12.77 -37.77 22.76
C ASP A 644 -11.31 -38.23 22.57
N LEU A 645 -10.34 -37.35 22.83
CA LEU A 645 -8.90 -37.63 22.78
C LEU A 645 -8.36 -38.18 24.11
N LEU A 646 -9.10 -37.93 25.21
CA LEU A 646 -8.73 -38.25 26.59
C LEU A 646 -9.52 -39.43 27.17
N ASN A 647 -10.54 -39.91 26.45
CA ASN A 647 -11.26 -41.16 26.72
C ASN A 647 -10.84 -42.20 25.67
#